data_AF-A0A960XPD9-F1
#
_entry.id   AF-A0A960XPD9-F1
#
_cell.length_a   1.000
_cell.length_b   1.000
_cell.length_c   1.000
_cell.angle_alpha   90.00
_cell.angle_beta   90.00
_cell.angle_gamma   90.00
#
_symmetry.space_group_name_H-M   'P 1'
#
loop_
_entity.id
_entity.type
_entity.pdbx_description
1 polymer ?
#
loop_
_entity_poly.entity_id
_entity_poly.type
_entity_poly.pdbx_seq_one_letter_code
_entity_poly.pdbx_strand_id
1 'polypeptide(L)'
;KAHVPDSLVIEHHAKVPEGTRDILLKLGPDEFARWIVGQKRLLITDTTLRDAHQSLIATRMRSYDMLRVAEAVSHRIPQLFSLEMWGGATFDTAMRFLHECPWERLRRLRERIPNICFQMLFRGSNAVGYSNYPDNVVAGFVKHAADSGMDIFRIFDSLNYLPNMKVAMEAARGHGKVLCEAAICYTGDIEDGTRDKYSLEYYIRKAKEVEAMGAHILAIKDMAGLCKPGAARKLVSALKQEIGIPIHFHTHDTSGLNASSVFAASEAGVDIVDLALASMSGSTSQPNLNSVAAVLTGGERDPGLDFDSLNELSDYWEQILGFYKPFDSAPRSGTAEVYEHEMPGGQYTNLREQANAMGLGHRWREIARTYAEVNQLFGDIVKVTPSSKVVGDMCMFLVTRGIKAADVPKIKPGSIDFPESVIDMLSGGLGQPDGGWPADVQKVVLGTRKATTVRPGELAEPVDLDATRASVAEKLGRPATDDDLYSHLMYPQVFADFTASRGKYDDLSVLPTPAFFYGLQIGEEIEIEIDPGKVLIVKLISIGEPDSAGRRALFYELNGMPRESIVLDKSLAKGGEIARPKADASDESQIAAPMPGMVSEVAVSTGTEVKAGDKLLVLEAMKMLTTVSAPYNGTVKEILVTKGDQVDSNDLLARIDPA
;
A
#
# COMPACT_ATOMS: atom_id res chain seq x y z
N LYS A 1 -7.93 23.11 -12.79
CA LYS A 1 -8.43 22.73 -11.44
C LYS A 1 -9.75 21.98 -11.60
N ALA A 2 -10.04 20.94 -10.81
CA ALA A 2 -11.40 20.40 -10.77
C ALA A 2 -12.33 21.40 -10.07
N HIS A 3 -13.56 21.46 -10.52
CA HIS A 3 -14.58 22.32 -9.94
C HIS A 3 -15.19 21.56 -8.75
N VAL A 4 -15.17 22.16 -7.57
CA VAL A 4 -16.01 21.66 -6.47
C VAL A 4 -17.37 22.30 -6.72
N PRO A 5 -18.45 21.52 -6.92
CA PRO A 5 -19.79 22.06 -7.08
C PRO A 5 -20.09 23.11 -5.99
N ASP A 6 -20.66 24.25 -6.37
CA ASP A 6 -20.97 25.33 -5.43
C ASP A 6 -21.85 24.86 -4.26
N SER A 7 -22.69 23.84 -4.49
CA SER A 7 -23.50 23.20 -3.46
C SER A 7 -22.69 22.44 -2.40
N LEU A 8 -21.49 21.95 -2.72
CA LEU A 8 -20.59 21.32 -1.75
C LEU A 8 -19.75 22.34 -0.97
N VAL A 9 -19.78 23.63 -1.33
CA VAL A 9 -19.09 24.67 -0.58
C VAL A 9 -19.87 24.96 0.70
N ILE A 10 -19.22 24.79 1.85
CA ILE A 10 -19.83 25.05 3.15
C ILE A 10 -19.62 26.51 3.53
N GLU A 11 -20.68 27.15 4.06
CA GLU A 11 -20.60 28.52 4.56
C GLU A 11 -19.57 28.64 5.68
N HIS A 12 -18.79 29.73 5.64
CA HIS A 12 -17.80 30.03 6.67
C HIS A 12 -18.48 30.15 8.05
N HIS A 13 -18.05 29.34 9.03
CA HIS A 13 -18.64 29.18 10.37
C HIS A 13 -19.94 28.36 10.47
N ALA A 14 -20.33 27.60 9.44
CA ALA A 14 -21.39 26.60 9.61
C ALA A 14 -21.06 25.67 10.78
N LYS A 15 -22.07 25.38 11.61
CA LYS A 15 -21.90 24.48 12.75
C LYS A 15 -21.86 23.05 12.23
N VAL A 16 -20.76 22.34 12.53
CA VAL A 16 -20.62 20.92 12.20
C VAL A 16 -21.70 20.11 12.95
N PRO A 17 -22.49 19.26 12.25
CA PRO A 17 -23.45 18.36 12.88
C PRO A 17 -22.77 17.31 13.77
N GLU A 18 -23.46 16.82 14.80
CA GLU A 18 -22.98 15.69 15.59
C GLU A 18 -22.87 14.43 14.70
N GLY A 19 -21.76 13.72 14.80
CA GLY A 19 -21.50 12.48 14.07
C GLY A 19 -21.04 11.34 14.98
N THR A 20 -20.64 10.21 14.38
CA THR A 20 -20.27 9.01 15.13
C THR A 20 -19.05 9.17 16.03
N ARG A 21 -18.11 10.06 15.69
CA ARG A 21 -16.95 10.33 16.52
C ARG A 21 -17.33 11.03 17.81
N ASP A 22 -18.28 11.97 17.75
CA ASP A 22 -18.78 12.65 18.94
C ASP A 22 -19.41 11.64 19.93
N ILE A 23 -20.18 10.69 19.40
CA ILE A 23 -20.79 9.60 20.17
C ILE A 23 -19.70 8.70 20.77
N LEU A 24 -18.68 8.30 19.99
CA LEU A 24 -17.56 7.49 20.48
C LEU A 24 -16.81 8.19 21.62
N LEU A 25 -16.46 9.46 21.45
CA LEU A 25 -15.74 10.23 22.46
C LEU A 25 -16.56 10.43 23.74
N LYS A 26 -17.88 10.54 23.61
CA LYS A 26 -18.81 10.69 24.74
C LYS A 26 -19.02 9.38 25.50
N LEU A 27 -19.18 8.26 24.80
CA LEU A 27 -19.52 6.98 25.40
C LEU A 27 -18.28 6.15 25.81
N GLY A 28 -17.16 6.36 25.13
CA GLY A 28 -16.03 5.43 25.16
C GLY A 28 -16.29 4.17 24.30
N PRO A 29 -15.23 3.39 24.00
CA PRO A 29 -15.30 2.35 22.97
C PRO A 29 -16.22 1.17 23.32
N ASP A 30 -16.30 0.75 24.59
CA ASP A 30 -17.14 -0.39 24.99
C ASP A 30 -18.65 -0.07 24.92
N GLU A 31 -19.06 1.11 25.40
CA GLU A 31 -20.46 1.56 25.28
C GLU A 31 -20.81 1.95 23.84
N PHE A 32 -19.84 2.47 23.07
CA PHE A 32 -20.03 2.71 21.65
C PHE A 32 -20.29 1.41 20.88
N ALA A 33 -19.57 0.32 21.19
CA ALA A 33 -19.85 -1.00 20.61
C ALA A 33 -21.28 -1.49 20.92
N ARG A 34 -21.77 -1.27 22.15
CA ARG A 34 -23.17 -1.54 22.51
C ARG A 34 -24.16 -0.66 21.76
N TRP A 35 -23.82 0.61 21.57
CA TRP A 35 -24.62 1.55 20.77
C TRP A 35 -24.77 1.06 19.32
N ILE A 36 -23.71 0.51 18.72
CA ILE A 36 -23.74 -0.08 17.36
C ILE A 36 -24.77 -1.23 17.30
N VAL A 37 -24.70 -2.19 18.23
CA VAL A 37 -25.66 -3.32 18.28
C VAL A 37 -27.11 -2.84 18.43
N GLY A 38 -27.33 -1.72 19.12
CA GLY A 38 -28.64 -1.12 19.30
C GLY A 38 -29.21 -0.41 18.06
N GLN A 39 -28.44 -0.25 16.98
CA GLN A 39 -28.89 0.43 15.77
C GLN A 39 -29.77 -0.49 14.90
N LYS A 40 -30.95 0.01 14.52
CA LYS A 40 -31.78 -0.64 13.49
C LYS A 40 -31.24 -0.40 12.08
N ARG A 41 -30.83 0.83 11.80
CA ARG A 41 -30.25 1.21 10.50
C ARG A 41 -28.99 0.41 10.20
N LEU A 42 -28.71 0.18 8.91
CA LEU A 42 -27.42 -0.30 8.49
C LEU A 42 -26.41 0.85 8.57
N LEU A 43 -25.34 0.66 9.34
CA LEU A 43 -24.25 1.63 9.43
C LEU A 43 -23.29 1.47 8.24
N ILE A 44 -22.81 2.58 7.68
CA ILE A 44 -21.99 2.58 6.46
C ILE A 44 -20.61 3.18 6.74
N THR A 45 -19.56 2.42 6.41
CA THR A 45 -18.20 2.94 6.26
C THR A 45 -17.98 3.31 4.80
N ASP A 46 -17.54 4.54 4.53
CA ASP A 46 -17.11 4.94 3.20
C ASP A 46 -15.59 4.69 3.03
N THR A 47 -15.23 3.91 2.02
CA THR A 47 -13.84 3.52 1.70
C THR A 47 -13.21 4.36 0.59
N THR A 48 -13.91 5.38 0.09
CA THR A 48 -13.47 6.22 -1.04
C THR A 48 -12.06 6.78 -0.85
N LEU A 49 -11.71 7.18 0.38
CA LEU A 49 -10.44 7.81 0.72
C LEU A 49 -9.29 6.81 0.97
N ARG A 50 -9.54 5.49 0.92
CA ARG A 50 -8.53 4.45 1.17
C ARG A 50 -8.63 3.27 0.21
N ASP A 51 -9.55 2.32 0.42
CA ASP A 51 -9.53 1.05 -0.31
C ASP A 51 -9.98 1.18 -1.76
N ALA A 52 -10.90 2.11 -2.03
CA ALA A 52 -11.43 2.33 -3.36
C ALA A 52 -10.34 2.74 -4.34
N HIS A 53 -9.60 3.81 -4.02
CA HIS A 53 -8.50 4.28 -4.88
C HIS A 53 -7.28 3.36 -4.83
N GLN A 54 -7.07 2.62 -3.74
CA GLN A 54 -6.08 1.54 -3.70
C GLN A 54 -6.39 0.45 -4.74
N SER A 55 -7.67 0.15 -4.96
CA SER A 55 -8.13 -0.89 -5.88
C SER A 55 -8.25 -0.44 -7.32
N LEU A 56 -8.64 0.82 -7.56
CA LEU A 56 -8.93 1.37 -8.88
C LEU A 56 -7.73 2.10 -9.51
N ILE A 57 -7.03 2.93 -8.74
CA ILE A 57 -6.01 3.86 -9.24
C ILE A 57 -4.68 3.73 -8.49
N ALA A 58 -4.31 2.49 -8.14
CA ALA A 58 -3.04 2.14 -7.51
C ALA A 58 -2.67 3.02 -6.30
N THR A 59 -3.65 3.40 -5.48
CA THR A 59 -3.47 4.19 -4.25
C THR A 59 -2.98 5.63 -4.50
N ARG A 60 -3.13 6.17 -5.72
CA ARG A 60 -2.53 7.46 -6.11
C ARG A 60 -3.32 8.70 -5.72
N MET A 61 -4.52 8.56 -5.13
CA MET A 61 -5.31 9.71 -4.70
C MET A 61 -4.52 10.59 -3.71
N ARG A 62 -4.42 11.89 -4.02
CA ARG A 62 -3.59 12.86 -3.31
C ARG A 62 -4.38 13.55 -2.21
N SER A 63 -3.67 13.98 -1.16
CA SER A 63 -4.28 14.74 -0.07
C SER A 63 -4.97 16.01 -0.58
N TYR A 64 -4.41 16.64 -1.61
CA TYR A 64 -4.99 17.83 -2.25
C TYR A 64 -6.46 17.64 -2.61
N ASP A 65 -6.81 16.55 -3.32
CA ASP A 65 -8.18 16.33 -3.79
C ASP A 65 -9.10 15.89 -2.64
N MET A 66 -8.60 15.07 -1.71
CA MET A 66 -9.36 14.66 -0.52
C MET A 66 -9.81 15.86 0.33
N LEU A 67 -8.92 16.84 0.53
CA LEU A 67 -9.18 18.01 1.38
C LEU A 67 -10.22 18.98 0.79
N ARG A 68 -10.43 18.95 -0.53
CA ARG A 68 -11.35 19.86 -1.23
C ARG A 68 -12.82 19.59 -0.94
N VAL A 69 -13.17 18.36 -0.58
CA VAL A 69 -14.54 17.95 -0.26
C VAL A 69 -14.71 17.51 1.20
N ALA A 70 -13.64 17.58 2.00
CA ALA A 70 -13.66 17.10 3.38
C ALA A 70 -14.73 17.79 4.25
N GLU A 71 -14.84 19.13 4.19
CA GLU A 71 -15.86 19.85 4.95
C GLU A 71 -17.29 19.49 4.50
N ALA A 72 -17.49 19.28 3.20
CA ALA A 72 -18.76 18.84 2.65
C ALA A 72 -19.18 17.46 3.20
N VAL A 73 -18.24 16.51 3.23
CA VAL A 73 -18.45 15.19 3.84
C VAL A 73 -18.89 15.33 5.31
N SER A 74 -18.19 16.16 6.09
CA SER A 74 -18.49 16.40 7.50
C SER A 74 -19.89 16.98 7.75
N HIS A 75 -20.34 17.90 6.89
CA HIS A 75 -21.61 18.61 7.08
C HIS A 75 -22.82 17.92 6.44
N ARG A 76 -22.62 17.26 5.29
CA ARG A 76 -23.72 16.79 4.45
C ARG A 76 -24.02 15.31 4.62
N ILE A 77 -23.04 14.51 5.02
CA ILE A 77 -23.22 13.07 5.29
C ILE A 77 -22.67 12.66 6.67
N PRO A 78 -23.01 13.38 7.76
CA PRO A 78 -22.53 13.08 9.12
C PRO A 78 -23.01 11.72 9.66
N GLN A 79 -23.95 11.06 8.97
CA GLN A 79 -24.52 9.77 9.36
C GLN A 79 -23.59 8.57 9.07
N LEU A 80 -22.50 8.77 8.31
CA LEU A 80 -21.49 7.73 8.09
C LEU A 80 -20.97 7.18 9.42
N PHE A 81 -20.78 5.87 9.47
CA PHE A 81 -20.15 5.21 10.61
C PHE A 81 -18.71 5.64 10.76
N SER A 82 -17.94 5.48 9.68
CA SER A 82 -16.56 5.89 9.60
C SER A 82 -16.18 6.25 8.16
N LEU A 83 -15.09 6.98 8.03
CA LEU A 83 -14.35 7.14 6.80
C LEU A 83 -13.11 6.28 6.92
N GLU A 84 -13.00 5.26 6.08
CA GLU A 84 -11.76 4.53 5.95
C GLU A 84 -10.82 5.35 5.06
N MET A 85 -9.82 5.97 5.69
CA MET A 85 -9.01 7.03 5.06
C MET A 85 -7.50 6.83 5.22
N TRP A 86 -7.08 5.75 5.87
CA TRP A 86 -5.68 5.53 6.24
C TRP A 86 -5.29 4.05 6.34
N GLY A 87 -3.98 3.81 6.48
CA GLY A 87 -3.44 2.45 6.50
C GLY A 87 -3.48 1.78 5.13
N GLY A 88 -3.43 0.44 5.10
CA GLY A 88 -3.24 -0.28 3.84
C GLY A 88 -1.96 0.17 3.12
N ALA A 89 -2.05 0.46 1.81
CA ALA A 89 -0.92 0.95 1.02
C ALA A 89 -0.74 2.48 1.04
N THR A 90 -1.66 3.22 1.67
CA THR A 90 -1.67 4.71 1.61
C THR A 90 -0.45 5.32 2.29
N PHE A 91 0.03 4.74 3.39
CA PHE A 91 1.16 5.25 4.16
C PHE A 91 2.46 5.29 3.35
N ASP A 92 2.84 4.15 2.73
CA ASP A 92 4.00 4.07 1.83
C ASP A 92 3.79 4.93 0.58
N THR A 93 2.63 4.80 -0.06
CA THR A 93 2.37 5.49 -1.34
C THR A 93 2.42 7.01 -1.21
N ALA A 94 1.90 7.56 -0.11
CA ALA A 94 1.97 8.99 0.20
C ALA A 94 3.41 9.50 0.16
N MET A 95 4.33 8.83 0.86
CA MET A 95 5.73 9.24 0.91
C MET A 95 6.48 8.91 -0.38
N ARG A 96 6.34 7.67 -0.89
CA ARG A 96 7.15 7.12 -1.98
C ARG A 96 6.82 7.74 -3.33
N PHE A 97 5.53 7.90 -3.63
CA PHE A 97 5.07 8.24 -4.98
C PHE A 97 4.40 9.61 -5.05
N LEU A 98 3.77 10.05 -3.95
CA LEU A 98 3.07 11.33 -3.91
C LEU A 98 3.88 12.45 -3.23
N HIS A 99 5.01 12.08 -2.61
CA HIS A 99 5.90 12.99 -1.88
C HIS A 99 5.17 13.86 -0.84
N GLU A 100 4.18 13.28 -0.16
CA GLU A 100 3.41 13.94 0.90
C GLU A 100 3.43 13.13 2.20
N CYS A 101 3.30 13.82 3.33
CA CYS A 101 3.33 13.18 4.63
C CYS A 101 1.95 12.56 4.96
N PRO A 102 1.85 11.24 5.20
CA PRO A 102 0.58 10.63 5.57
C PRO A 102 0.03 11.22 6.87
N TRP A 103 0.89 11.57 7.84
CA TRP A 103 0.49 12.14 9.14
C TRP A 103 -0.16 13.52 8.99
N GLU A 104 0.36 14.34 8.08
CA GLU A 104 -0.25 15.63 7.72
C GLU A 104 -1.61 15.41 7.06
N ARG A 105 -1.74 14.42 6.16
CA ARG A 105 -3.04 14.02 5.58
C ARG A 105 -4.05 13.70 6.68
N LEU A 106 -3.66 12.87 7.66
CA LEU A 106 -4.52 12.51 8.79
C LEU A 106 -5.00 13.74 9.56
N ARG A 107 -4.08 14.61 9.99
CA ARG A 107 -4.44 15.78 10.81
C ARG A 107 -5.24 16.83 10.03
N ARG A 108 -4.92 17.09 8.76
CA ARG A 108 -5.65 18.05 7.92
C ARG A 108 -7.06 17.57 7.58
N LEU A 109 -7.24 16.28 7.35
CA LEU A 109 -8.58 15.69 7.20
C LEU A 109 -9.32 15.72 8.54
N ARG A 110 -8.63 15.44 9.65
CA ARG A 110 -9.26 15.43 10.97
C ARG A 110 -9.81 16.80 11.36
N GLU A 111 -9.07 17.85 11.07
CA GLU A 111 -9.47 19.24 11.28
C GLU A 111 -10.77 19.58 10.51
N ARG A 112 -10.88 19.12 9.26
CA ARG A 112 -12.04 19.39 8.38
C ARG A 112 -13.22 18.45 8.61
N ILE A 113 -12.97 17.29 9.22
CA ILE A 113 -13.97 16.26 9.52
C ILE A 113 -13.85 15.87 10.99
N PRO A 114 -14.30 16.71 11.94
CA PRO A 114 -14.11 16.45 13.36
C PRO A 114 -15.13 15.45 13.94
N ASN A 115 -16.24 15.19 13.25
CA ASN A 115 -17.45 14.53 13.76
C ASN A 115 -17.64 13.06 13.31
N ILE A 116 -16.98 12.61 12.25
CA ILE A 116 -17.09 11.22 11.73
C ILE A 116 -15.87 10.39 12.15
N CYS A 117 -16.06 9.14 12.59
CA CYS A 117 -14.92 8.29 12.96
C CYS A 117 -13.96 8.10 11.78
N PHE A 118 -12.64 8.16 12.02
CA PHE A 118 -11.64 7.73 11.05
C PHE A 118 -11.22 6.31 11.33
N GLN A 119 -11.17 5.53 10.25
CA GLN A 119 -10.80 4.13 10.26
C GLN A 119 -9.53 3.91 9.45
N MET A 120 -8.68 3.02 9.94
CA MET A 120 -7.53 2.52 9.19
C MET A 120 -7.48 1.01 9.12
N LEU A 121 -6.91 0.50 8.03
CA LEU A 121 -6.52 -0.89 7.90
C LEU A 121 -5.10 -1.10 8.45
N PHE A 122 -4.97 -1.99 9.43
CA PHE A 122 -3.74 -2.23 10.19
C PHE A 122 -3.36 -3.72 10.18
N ARG A 123 -2.12 -4.05 9.80
CA ARG A 123 -1.60 -5.43 9.86
C ARG A 123 -1.05 -5.71 11.26
N GLY A 124 -1.52 -6.76 11.93
CA GLY A 124 -1.22 -7.04 13.34
C GLY A 124 0.28 -6.95 13.69
N SER A 125 1.13 -7.71 13.00
CA SER A 125 2.57 -7.80 13.24
C SER A 125 3.42 -6.79 12.47
N ASN A 126 2.83 -6.15 11.45
CA ASN A 126 3.56 -5.34 10.47
C ASN A 126 3.08 -3.88 10.44
N ALA A 127 2.08 -3.50 11.25
CA ALA A 127 1.43 -2.21 11.20
C ALA A 127 1.02 -1.79 9.77
N VAL A 128 1.76 -0.84 9.19
CA VAL A 128 1.60 -0.40 7.80
C VAL A 128 2.77 -0.79 6.90
N GLY A 129 3.82 -1.41 7.44
CA GLY A 129 5.05 -1.79 6.76
C GLY A 129 5.04 -3.15 6.06
N TYR A 130 6.23 -3.63 5.65
CA TYR A 130 6.40 -4.92 4.93
C TYR A 130 7.23 -5.97 5.69
N SER A 131 7.82 -5.60 6.83
CA SER A 131 8.63 -6.49 7.68
C SER A 131 7.93 -6.70 9.02
N ASN A 132 8.27 -7.75 9.76
CA ASN A 132 7.79 -7.88 11.13
C ASN A 132 8.52 -6.91 12.03
N TYR A 133 7.77 -6.26 12.92
CA TYR A 133 8.32 -5.31 13.86
C TYR A 133 8.25 -5.87 15.28
N PRO A 134 9.21 -5.53 16.16
CA PRO A 134 9.09 -5.82 17.59
C PRO A 134 7.85 -5.18 18.19
N ASP A 135 7.37 -5.77 19.29
CA ASP A 135 6.09 -5.42 19.90
C ASP A 135 6.00 -3.94 20.30
N ASN A 136 7.08 -3.37 20.80
CA ASN A 136 7.13 -1.97 21.23
C ASN A 136 6.98 -0.98 20.06
N VAL A 137 7.44 -1.35 18.85
CA VAL A 137 7.26 -0.54 17.64
C VAL A 137 5.79 -0.58 17.20
N VAL A 138 5.16 -1.75 17.18
CA VAL A 138 3.74 -1.91 16.81
C VAL A 138 2.85 -1.16 17.79
N ALA A 139 3.02 -1.39 19.09
CA ALA A 139 2.23 -0.72 20.14
C ALA A 139 2.44 0.80 20.12
N GLY A 140 3.68 1.25 19.93
CA GLY A 140 4.02 2.65 19.79
C GLY A 140 3.35 3.33 18.60
N PHE A 141 3.31 2.66 17.44
CA PHE A 141 2.64 3.17 16.25
C PHE A 141 1.14 3.32 16.50
N VAL A 142 0.48 2.31 17.08
CA VAL A 142 -0.96 2.35 17.39
C VAL A 142 -1.27 3.55 18.29
N LYS A 143 -0.48 3.74 19.35
CA LYS A 143 -0.64 4.89 20.25
C LYS A 143 -0.50 6.22 19.51
N HIS A 144 0.56 6.38 18.71
CA HIS A 144 0.80 7.62 17.97
C HIS A 144 -0.28 7.92 16.93
N ALA A 145 -0.77 6.90 16.22
CA ALA A 145 -1.89 7.03 15.29
C ALA A 145 -3.20 7.42 15.99
N ALA A 146 -3.48 6.83 17.15
CA ALA A 146 -4.63 7.19 17.97
C ALA A 146 -4.54 8.65 18.46
N ASP A 147 -3.40 9.05 19.00
CA ASP A 147 -3.12 10.42 19.46
C ASP A 147 -3.21 11.44 18.31
N SER A 148 -2.91 11.01 17.07
CA SER A 148 -3.00 11.83 15.86
C SER A 148 -4.42 11.96 15.28
N GLY A 149 -5.41 11.27 15.84
CA GLY A 149 -6.83 11.39 15.47
C GLY A 149 -7.45 10.18 14.77
N MET A 150 -6.79 9.01 14.80
CA MET A 150 -7.39 7.76 14.37
C MET A 150 -8.36 7.22 15.42
N ASP A 151 -9.55 6.78 15.01
CA ASP A 151 -10.60 6.33 15.94
C ASP A 151 -10.81 4.80 15.90
N ILE A 152 -10.61 4.16 14.74
CA ILE A 152 -10.87 2.73 14.51
C ILE A 152 -9.67 2.05 13.86
N PHE A 153 -9.17 1.01 14.52
CA PHE A 153 -8.10 0.15 13.99
C PHE A 153 -8.71 -1.18 13.56
N ARG A 154 -8.87 -1.37 12.25
CA ARG A 154 -9.20 -2.68 11.67
C ARG A 154 -7.93 -3.51 11.58
N ILE A 155 -7.71 -4.35 12.58
CA ILE A 155 -6.51 -5.17 12.76
C ILE A 155 -6.74 -6.54 12.13
N PHE A 156 -5.89 -6.93 11.19
CA PHE A 156 -5.95 -8.23 10.52
C PHE A 156 -4.58 -8.91 10.46
N ASP A 157 -4.59 -10.22 10.24
CA ASP A 157 -3.40 -11.00 9.90
C ASP A 157 -3.57 -11.67 8.52
N SER A 158 -2.48 -11.76 7.74
CA SER A 158 -2.55 -12.24 6.36
C SER A 158 -2.85 -13.74 6.20
N LEU A 159 -2.73 -14.50 7.29
CA LEU A 159 -3.01 -15.93 7.37
C LEU A 159 -4.13 -16.26 8.38
N ASN A 160 -4.83 -15.24 8.90
CA ASN A 160 -5.72 -15.35 10.08
C ASN A 160 -5.03 -15.98 11.31
N TYR A 161 -3.72 -15.75 11.45
CA TYR A 161 -2.91 -16.16 12.58
C TYR A 161 -3.04 -15.14 13.72
N LEU A 162 -4.04 -15.38 14.59
CA LEU A 162 -4.42 -14.46 15.67
C LEU A 162 -3.27 -14.02 16.61
N PRO A 163 -2.23 -14.84 16.91
CA PRO A 163 -1.11 -14.37 17.71
C PRO A 163 -0.42 -13.12 17.14
N ASN A 164 -0.36 -12.95 15.82
CA ASN A 164 0.19 -11.74 15.19
C ASN A 164 -0.65 -10.49 15.48
N MET A 165 -1.93 -10.62 15.80
CA MET A 165 -2.85 -9.50 16.04
C MET A 165 -2.80 -9.02 17.49
N LYS A 166 -2.34 -9.87 18.43
CA LYS A 166 -2.43 -9.64 19.87
C LYS A 166 -1.89 -8.28 20.31
N VAL A 167 -0.65 -7.96 19.93
CA VAL A 167 0.04 -6.72 20.36
C VAL A 167 -0.72 -5.48 19.91
N ALA A 168 -1.17 -5.45 18.66
CA ALA A 168 -1.93 -4.33 18.12
C ALA A 168 -3.29 -4.19 18.80
N MET A 169 -3.98 -5.31 19.07
CA MET A 169 -5.26 -5.31 19.76
C MET A 169 -5.13 -4.82 21.20
N GLU A 170 -4.13 -5.31 21.93
CA GLU A 170 -3.82 -4.87 23.30
C GLU A 170 -3.46 -3.39 23.35
N ALA A 171 -2.68 -2.88 22.38
CA ALA A 171 -2.35 -1.46 22.29
C ALA A 171 -3.58 -0.59 22.00
N ALA A 172 -4.44 -1.00 21.07
CA ALA A 172 -5.67 -0.27 20.73
C ALA A 172 -6.65 -0.25 21.92
N ARG A 173 -6.85 -1.40 22.59
CA ARG A 173 -7.64 -1.46 23.83
C ARG A 173 -7.03 -0.62 24.95
N GLY A 174 -5.72 -0.74 25.16
CA GLY A 174 -4.99 -0.06 26.23
C GLY A 174 -5.01 1.47 26.11
N HIS A 175 -5.18 2.01 24.90
CA HIS A 175 -5.35 3.44 24.68
C HIS A 175 -6.68 3.99 25.26
N GLY A 176 -7.73 3.17 25.34
CA GLY A 176 -8.99 3.48 26.03
C GLY A 176 -9.94 4.47 25.32
N LYS A 177 -9.57 5.02 24.17
CA LYS A 177 -10.43 5.96 23.40
C LYS A 177 -10.75 5.52 21.98
N VAL A 178 -10.12 4.45 21.49
CA VAL A 178 -10.24 3.99 20.09
C VAL A 178 -10.84 2.60 20.05
N LEU A 179 -11.46 2.26 18.91
CA LEU A 179 -12.03 0.94 18.67
C LEU A 179 -10.97 0.00 18.11
N CYS A 180 -10.78 -1.10 18.82
CA CYS A 180 -10.14 -2.32 18.31
C CYS A 180 -11.16 -3.14 17.51
N GLU A 181 -11.07 -3.10 16.18
CA GLU A 181 -11.84 -3.95 15.27
C GLU A 181 -10.96 -5.10 14.79
N ALA A 182 -11.22 -6.33 15.25
CA ALA A 182 -10.45 -7.50 14.84
C ALA A 182 -11.06 -8.10 13.58
N ALA A 183 -10.25 -8.32 12.54
CA ALA A 183 -10.72 -8.80 11.25
C ALA A 183 -10.31 -10.26 10.99
N ILE A 184 -11.29 -11.05 10.55
CA ILE A 184 -11.10 -12.38 9.99
C ILE A 184 -11.21 -12.27 8.47
N CYS A 185 -10.14 -12.61 7.75
CA CYS A 185 -10.14 -12.61 6.30
C CYS A 185 -10.95 -13.81 5.77
N TYR A 186 -11.91 -13.53 4.90
CA TYR A 186 -12.72 -14.57 4.26
C TYR A 186 -12.01 -15.13 3.02
N THR A 187 -11.95 -16.45 2.92
CA THR A 187 -11.41 -17.19 1.78
C THR A 187 -12.18 -18.48 1.56
N GLY A 188 -12.09 -19.05 0.36
CA GLY A 188 -12.83 -20.25 0.00
C GLY A 188 -14.34 -20.01 -0.11
N ASP A 189 -15.11 -21.06 0.14
CA ASP A 189 -16.57 -21.04 0.03
C ASP A 189 -17.19 -21.93 1.11
N ILE A 190 -17.86 -21.33 2.10
CA ILE A 190 -18.51 -22.08 3.19
C ILE A 190 -19.72 -22.92 2.73
N GLU A 191 -20.16 -22.74 1.49
CA GLU A 191 -21.22 -23.53 0.86
C GLU A 191 -20.66 -24.74 0.08
N ASP A 192 -19.35 -24.79 -0.17
CA ASP A 192 -18.68 -25.90 -0.84
C ASP A 192 -18.26 -26.98 0.17
N GLY A 193 -19.05 -28.06 0.24
CA GLY A 193 -18.75 -29.21 1.10
C GLY A 193 -17.48 -29.98 0.73
N THR A 194 -16.83 -29.69 -0.40
CA THR A 194 -15.56 -30.31 -0.81
C THR A 194 -14.32 -29.53 -0.36
N ARG A 195 -14.49 -28.29 0.14
CA ARG A 195 -13.43 -27.43 0.70
C ARG A 195 -13.70 -27.14 2.18
N ASP A 196 -13.45 -28.11 3.05
CA ASP A 196 -13.81 -28.06 4.48
C ASP A 196 -12.82 -27.31 5.38
N LYS A 197 -11.62 -26.96 4.89
CA LYS A 197 -10.59 -26.21 5.64
C LYS A 197 -11.09 -24.87 6.19
N TYR A 198 -11.81 -24.11 5.35
CA TYR A 198 -12.37 -22.79 5.67
C TYR A 198 -13.90 -22.88 5.79
N SER A 199 -14.37 -23.81 6.61
CA SER A 199 -15.81 -24.04 6.84
C SER A 199 -16.48 -22.94 7.67
N LEU A 200 -17.81 -22.98 7.80
CA LEU A 200 -18.53 -22.09 8.70
C LEU A 200 -18.03 -22.18 10.16
N GLU A 201 -17.73 -23.40 10.62
CA GLU A 201 -17.22 -23.65 11.98
C GLU A 201 -15.85 -23.00 12.21
N TYR A 202 -15.00 -22.95 11.17
CA TYR A 202 -13.74 -22.22 11.21
C TYR A 202 -13.96 -20.73 11.56
N TYR A 203 -14.91 -20.08 10.88
CA TYR A 203 -15.19 -18.66 11.10
C TYR A 203 -15.84 -18.40 12.47
N ILE A 204 -16.77 -19.26 12.92
CA ILE A 204 -17.38 -19.16 14.26
C ILE A 204 -16.33 -19.28 15.35
N ARG A 205 -15.43 -20.28 15.25
CA ARG A 205 -14.35 -20.48 16.21
C ARG A 205 -13.43 -19.27 16.28
N LYS A 206 -12.95 -18.78 15.14
CA LYS A 206 -12.10 -17.58 15.08
C LYS A 206 -12.81 -16.33 15.64
N ALA A 207 -14.11 -16.17 15.38
CA ALA A 207 -14.90 -15.06 15.90
C ALA A 207 -14.94 -15.06 17.43
N LYS A 208 -15.18 -16.22 18.05
CA LYS A 208 -15.14 -16.37 19.52
C LYS A 208 -13.75 -16.10 20.08
N GLU A 209 -12.69 -16.54 19.39
CA GLU A 209 -11.31 -16.27 19.80
C GLU A 209 -11.01 -14.77 19.80
N VAL A 210 -11.36 -14.03 18.74
CA VAL A 210 -11.10 -12.58 18.68
C VAL A 210 -11.97 -11.77 19.64
N GLU A 211 -13.20 -12.21 19.92
CA GLU A 211 -14.03 -11.63 20.97
C GLU A 211 -13.38 -11.83 22.36
N ALA A 212 -12.88 -13.04 22.64
CA ALA A 212 -12.16 -13.33 23.88
C ALA A 212 -10.83 -12.54 24.00
N MET A 213 -10.21 -12.18 22.88
CA MET A 213 -9.06 -11.27 22.84
C MET A 213 -9.44 -9.80 23.08
N GLY A 214 -10.73 -9.49 23.23
CA GLY A 214 -11.24 -8.15 23.52
C GLY A 214 -11.48 -7.29 22.29
N ALA A 215 -11.79 -7.85 21.12
CA ALA A 215 -12.29 -7.02 20.03
C ALA A 215 -13.56 -6.25 20.45
N HIS A 216 -13.66 -4.97 20.08
CA HIS A 216 -14.91 -4.22 20.24
C HIS A 216 -15.88 -4.51 19.09
N ILE A 217 -15.34 -4.84 17.91
CA ILE A 217 -16.07 -5.13 16.67
C ILE A 217 -15.35 -6.31 15.98
N LEU A 218 -16.11 -7.24 15.44
CA LEU A 218 -15.61 -8.25 14.51
C LEU A 218 -15.77 -7.74 13.08
N ALA A 219 -14.69 -7.69 12.31
CA ALA A 219 -14.76 -7.51 10.88
C ALA A 219 -14.66 -8.84 10.13
N ILE A 220 -15.52 -9.04 9.14
CA ILE A 220 -15.36 -10.08 8.12
C ILE A 220 -14.77 -9.39 6.89
N LYS A 221 -13.49 -9.65 6.61
CA LYS A 221 -12.77 -9.03 5.50
C LYS A 221 -12.74 -9.97 4.30
N ASP A 222 -13.70 -9.83 3.40
CA ASP A 222 -13.71 -10.50 2.09
C ASP A 222 -12.91 -9.68 1.07
N MET A 223 -11.58 -9.75 1.17
CA MET A 223 -10.63 -8.94 0.39
C MET A 223 -10.65 -9.18 -1.13
N ALA A 224 -11.29 -10.25 -1.60
CA ALA A 224 -11.35 -10.61 -3.01
C ALA A 224 -12.77 -10.52 -3.58
N GLY A 225 -13.82 -10.48 -2.76
CA GLY A 225 -15.21 -10.52 -3.22
C GLY A 225 -15.72 -11.94 -3.44
N LEU A 226 -15.29 -12.88 -2.60
CA LEU A 226 -15.62 -14.31 -2.68
C LEU A 226 -16.90 -14.67 -1.94
N CYS A 227 -17.32 -13.87 -0.96
CA CYS A 227 -18.46 -14.18 -0.12
C CYS A 227 -19.75 -13.95 -0.89
N LYS A 228 -20.28 -15.02 -1.48
CA LYS A 228 -21.54 -15.04 -2.25
C LYS A 228 -22.74 -14.68 -1.35
N PRO A 229 -23.89 -14.29 -1.91
CA PRO A 229 -25.04 -13.89 -1.10
C PRO A 229 -25.57 -14.97 -0.14
N GLY A 230 -25.60 -16.24 -0.59
CA GLY A 230 -25.98 -17.39 0.24
C GLY A 230 -25.03 -17.55 1.43
N ALA A 231 -23.73 -17.61 1.14
CA ALA A 231 -22.65 -17.62 2.13
C ALA A 231 -22.73 -16.44 3.11
N ALA A 232 -22.91 -15.20 2.63
CA ALA A 232 -22.97 -14.00 3.47
C ALA A 232 -24.13 -14.08 4.47
N ARG A 233 -25.33 -14.47 4.01
CA ARG A 233 -26.50 -14.65 4.88
C ARG A 233 -26.22 -15.71 5.95
N LYS A 234 -25.69 -16.87 5.56
CA LYS A 234 -25.40 -17.99 6.47
C LYS A 234 -24.33 -17.63 7.49
N LEU A 235 -23.25 -17.01 7.04
CA LEU A 235 -22.12 -16.58 7.88
C LEU A 235 -22.57 -15.55 8.91
N VAL A 236 -23.21 -14.45 8.48
CA VAL A 236 -23.63 -13.38 9.38
C VAL A 236 -24.68 -13.89 10.37
N SER A 237 -25.66 -14.67 9.91
CA SER A 237 -26.70 -15.23 10.80
C SER A 237 -26.09 -16.09 11.91
N ALA A 238 -25.13 -16.95 11.56
CA ALA A 238 -24.45 -17.79 12.55
C ALA A 238 -23.60 -16.96 13.51
N LEU A 239 -22.83 -16.00 13.01
CA LEU A 239 -22.01 -15.13 13.86
C LEU A 239 -22.85 -14.32 14.84
N LYS A 240 -23.98 -13.73 14.41
CA LYS A 240 -24.89 -12.98 15.31
C LYS A 240 -25.51 -13.84 16.41
N GLN A 241 -25.53 -15.17 16.26
CA GLN A 241 -25.99 -16.11 17.30
C GLN A 241 -24.88 -16.52 18.27
N GLU A 242 -23.61 -16.40 17.85
CA GLU A 242 -22.47 -17.02 18.52
C GLU A 242 -21.55 -16.01 19.25
N ILE A 243 -21.61 -14.72 18.92
CA ILE A 243 -20.84 -13.65 19.57
C ILE A 243 -21.75 -12.45 19.95
N GLY A 244 -21.31 -11.64 20.91
CA GLY A 244 -22.04 -10.49 21.43
C GLY A 244 -21.59 -9.13 20.88
N ILE A 245 -20.46 -9.06 20.15
CA ILE A 245 -19.93 -7.83 19.56
C ILE A 245 -20.51 -7.55 18.15
N PRO A 246 -20.55 -6.28 17.69
CA PRO A 246 -20.96 -5.92 16.33
C PRO A 246 -20.15 -6.64 15.24
N ILE A 247 -20.80 -6.84 14.09
CA ILE A 247 -20.20 -7.38 12.88
C ILE A 247 -20.10 -6.29 11.81
N HIS A 248 -18.90 -6.12 11.27
CA HIS A 248 -18.57 -5.23 10.18
C HIS A 248 -18.22 -6.04 8.93
N PHE A 249 -19.05 -6.00 7.90
CA PHE A 249 -18.84 -6.77 6.67
C PHE A 249 -18.18 -5.92 5.59
N HIS A 250 -16.97 -6.32 5.21
CA HIS A 250 -16.19 -5.73 4.13
C HIS A 250 -16.11 -6.71 2.97
N THR A 251 -16.42 -6.25 1.76
CA THR A 251 -16.28 -7.04 0.52
C THR A 251 -15.80 -6.15 -0.63
N HIS A 252 -15.40 -6.76 -1.73
CA HIS A 252 -15.11 -6.11 -3.00
C HIS A 252 -16.13 -6.56 -4.04
N ASP A 253 -16.50 -5.69 -4.98
CA ASP A 253 -17.44 -5.98 -6.05
C ASP A 253 -16.78 -6.61 -7.29
N THR A 254 -15.68 -7.35 -7.07
CA THR A 254 -14.84 -7.92 -8.13
C THR A 254 -15.63 -8.83 -9.05
N SER A 255 -16.66 -9.51 -8.51
CA SER A 255 -17.53 -10.37 -9.31
C SER A 255 -18.65 -9.61 -10.03
N GLY A 256 -18.92 -8.36 -9.64
CA GLY A 256 -20.06 -7.55 -10.08
C GLY A 256 -21.39 -7.91 -9.42
N LEU A 257 -21.38 -8.75 -8.38
CA LEU A 257 -22.57 -9.19 -7.66
C LEU A 257 -22.51 -8.96 -6.15
N ASN A 258 -21.43 -8.43 -5.59
CA ASN A 258 -21.23 -8.40 -4.14
C ASN A 258 -22.11 -7.36 -3.42
N ALA A 259 -22.72 -6.41 -4.15
CA ALA A 259 -23.83 -5.62 -3.63
C ALA A 259 -24.98 -6.51 -3.11
N SER A 260 -25.27 -7.63 -3.78
CA SER A 260 -26.27 -8.59 -3.31
C SER A 260 -25.82 -9.35 -2.05
N SER A 261 -24.51 -9.57 -1.86
CA SER A 261 -23.95 -10.09 -0.63
C SER A 261 -24.09 -9.11 0.54
N VAL A 262 -23.91 -7.81 0.28
CA VAL A 262 -24.19 -6.75 1.27
C VAL A 262 -25.65 -6.77 1.69
N PHE A 263 -26.60 -6.88 0.75
CA PHE A 263 -28.02 -7.00 1.11
C PHE A 263 -28.30 -8.26 1.93
N ALA A 264 -27.76 -9.41 1.52
CA ALA A 264 -27.93 -10.66 2.24
C ALA A 264 -27.36 -10.61 3.67
N ALA A 265 -26.23 -9.92 3.87
CA ALA A 265 -25.66 -9.64 5.18
C ALA A 265 -26.54 -8.65 5.99
N SER A 266 -27.09 -7.62 5.36
CA SER A 266 -28.02 -6.67 5.99
C SER A 266 -29.29 -7.32 6.48
N GLU A 267 -29.90 -8.20 5.68
CA GLU A 267 -31.08 -8.99 6.07
C GLU A 267 -30.77 -9.96 7.20
N ALA A 268 -29.54 -10.48 7.27
CA ALA A 268 -29.06 -11.33 8.36
C ALA A 268 -28.68 -10.56 9.63
N GLY A 269 -28.78 -9.22 9.62
CA GLY A 269 -28.53 -8.38 10.79
C GLY A 269 -27.07 -7.98 11.01
N VAL A 270 -26.26 -7.90 9.94
CA VAL A 270 -24.92 -7.28 10.04
C VAL A 270 -25.05 -5.84 10.54
N ASP A 271 -24.11 -5.35 11.33
CA ASP A 271 -24.25 -4.02 11.95
C ASP A 271 -23.71 -2.92 11.03
N ILE A 272 -22.56 -3.15 10.40
CA ILE A 272 -21.84 -2.18 9.56
C ILE A 272 -21.41 -2.82 8.23
N VAL A 273 -21.41 -2.07 7.14
CA VAL A 273 -20.83 -2.49 5.84
C VAL A 273 -19.89 -1.43 5.27
N ASP A 274 -18.86 -1.88 4.54
CA ASP A 274 -18.00 -1.02 3.74
C ASP A 274 -18.57 -0.84 2.32
N LEU A 275 -18.70 0.41 1.88
CA LEU A 275 -19.12 0.80 0.54
C LEU A 275 -18.23 1.94 0.02
N ALA A 276 -18.26 2.21 -1.29
CA ALA A 276 -17.58 3.37 -1.89
C ALA A 276 -18.56 4.24 -2.68
N LEU A 277 -18.31 5.56 -2.74
CA LEU A 277 -19.10 6.48 -3.57
C LEU A 277 -19.18 5.98 -5.02
N ALA A 278 -20.28 6.30 -5.71
CA ALA A 278 -20.61 5.65 -6.97
C ALA A 278 -19.49 5.68 -8.02
N SER A 279 -18.88 6.84 -8.26
CA SER A 279 -17.75 7.00 -9.20
C SER A 279 -16.46 6.27 -8.79
N MET A 280 -16.35 5.86 -7.53
CA MET A 280 -15.20 5.16 -6.94
C MET A 280 -15.53 3.71 -6.55
N SER A 281 -16.65 3.17 -7.03
CA SER A 281 -17.18 1.84 -6.66
C SER A 281 -17.14 0.84 -7.82
N GLY A 282 -17.46 -0.42 -7.53
CA GLY A 282 -17.56 -1.49 -8.52
C GLY A 282 -16.21 -2.05 -8.96
N SER A 283 -16.25 -3.11 -9.77
CA SER A 283 -15.04 -3.83 -10.20
C SER A 283 -14.19 -4.23 -8.98
N THR A 284 -12.89 -4.00 -8.96
CA THR A 284 -12.02 -4.32 -7.82
C THR A 284 -12.26 -3.45 -6.59
N SER A 285 -13.12 -2.43 -6.63
CA SER A 285 -13.50 -1.58 -5.48
C SER A 285 -14.64 -2.19 -4.65
N GLN A 286 -15.13 -1.48 -3.64
CA GLN A 286 -16.31 -1.84 -2.86
C GLN A 286 -17.61 -1.73 -3.68
N PRO A 287 -18.71 -2.38 -3.25
CA PRO A 287 -20.03 -2.13 -3.81
C PRO A 287 -20.47 -0.66 -3.72
N ASN A 288 -21.36 -0.28 -4.63
CA ASN A 288 -21.80 1.10 -4.83
C ASN A 288 -22.63 1.64 -3.66
N LEU A 289 -22.10 2.63 -2.94
CA LEU A 289 -22.72 3.26 -1.78
C LEU A 289 -24.05 3.92 -2.15
N ASN A 290 -24.06 4.79 -3.17
CA ASN A 290 -25.25 5.53 -3.58
C ASN A 290 -26.43 4.60 -3.89
N SER A 291 -26.16 3.51 -4.61
CA SER A 291 -27.17 2.53 -5.02
C SER A 291 -27.71 1.74 -3.83
N VAL A 292 -26.82 1.28 -2.93
CA VAL A 292 -27.25 0.56 -1.73
C VAL A 292 -28.07 1.48 -0.82
N ALA A 293 -27.63 2.72 -0.60
CA ALA A 293 -28.36 3.70 0.20
C ALA A 293 -29.74 4.02 -0.39
N ALA A 294 -29.83 4.24 -1.71
CA ALA A 294 -31.09 4.51 -2.41
C ALA A 294 -32.11 3.37 -2.27
N VAL A 295 -31.66 2.12 -2.35
CA VAL A 295 -32.52 0.94 -2.19
C VAL A 295 -33.03 0.79 -0.75
N LEU A 296 -32.22 1.16 0.25
CA LEU A 296 -32.58 1.05 1.66
C LEU A 296 -33.43 2.23 2.17
N THR A 297 -33.53 3.32 1.39
CA THR A 297 -34.24 4.55 1.78
C THR A 297 -35.70 4.28 2.13
N GLY A 298 -36.14 4.78 3.30
CA GLY A 298 -37.49 4.61 3.82
C GLY A 298 -37.78 3.23 4.42
N GLY A 299 -36.84 2.28 4.36
CA GLY A 299 -36.93 0.97 4.99
C GLY A 299 -36.44 0.94 6.44
N GLU A 300 -36.58 -0.20 7.12
CA GLU A 300 -36.07 -0.36 8.51
C GLU A 300 -34.55 -0.24 8.62
N ARG A 301 -33.84 -0.61 7.54
CA ARG A 301 -32.38 -0.61 7.45
C ARG A 301 -31.81 0.66 6.80
N ASP A 302 -32.64 1.70 6.60
CA ASP A 302 -32.25 2.97 5.99
C ASP A 302 -31.05 3.61 6.72
N PRO A 303 -29.90 3.85 6.05
CA PRO A 303 -28.73 4.47 6.68
C PRO A 303 -28.96 5.95 7.05
N GLY A 304 -29.94 6.62 6.44
CA GLY A 304 -30.25 8.03 6.63
C GLY A 304 -29.25 8.97 5.96
N LEU A 305 -28.63 8.53 4.85
CA LEU A 305 -27.68 9.33 4.07
C LEU A 305 -28.42 10.15 3.01
N ASP A 306 -28.01 11.40 2.83
CA ASP A 306 -28.62 12.31 1.85
C ASP A 306 -28.20 11.95 0.42
N PHE A 307 -29.17 11.55 -0.41
CA PHE A 307 -28.91 11.03 -1.75
C PHE A 307 -28.29 12.08 -2.69
N ASP A 308 -28.75 13.33 -2.61
CA ASP A 308 -28.22 14.41 -3.45
C ASP A 308 -26.76 14.71 -3.10
N SER A 309 -26.43 14.76 -1.80
CA SER A 309 -25.05 14.91 -1.34
C SER A 309 -24.14 13.79 -1.81
N LEU A 310 -24.62 12.53 -1.78
CA LEU A 310 -23.84 11.40 -2.29
C LEU A 310 -23.58 11.50 -3.80
N ASN A 311 -24.55 12.00 -4.59
CA ASN A 311 -24.37 12.17 -6.02
C ASN A 311 -23.41 13.32 -6.35
N GLU A 312 -23.55 14.47 -5.68
CA GLU A 312 -22.64 15.61 -5.89
C GLU A 312 -21.18 15.27 -5.51
N LEU A 313 -20.99 14.51 -4.42
CA LEU A 313 -19.67 14.00 -4.05
C LEU A 313 -19.15 13.00 -5.10
N SER A 314 -20.01 12.15 -5.65
CA SER A 314 -19.66 11.24 -6.74
C SER A 314 -19.24 11.99 -8.00
N ASP A 315 -19.97 13.05 -8.39
CA ASP A 315 -19.67 13.89 -9.56
C ASP A 315 -18.30 14.56 -9.44
N TYR A 316 -17.96 15.06 -8.23
CA TYR A 316 -16.63 15.58 -7.94
C TYR A 316 -15.54 14.53 -8.21
N TRP A 317 -15.72 13.32 -7.68
CA TRP A 317 -14.74 12.24 -7.86
C TRP A 317 -14.66 11.76 -9.31
N GLU A 318 -15.77 11.71 -10.03
CA GLU A 318 -15.79 11.37 -11.46
C GLU A 318 -14.95 12.36 -12.27
N GLN A 319 -15.06 13.67 -12.00
CA GLN A 319 -14.22 14.68 -12.63
C GLN A 319 -12.73 14.47 -12.30
N ILE A 320 -12.42 14.20 -11.04
CA ILE A 320 -11.04 14.04 -10.54
C ILE A 320 -10.36 12.79 -11.09
N LEU A 321 -11.10 11.70 -11.29
CA LEU A 321 -10.56 10.46 -11.85
C LEU A 321 -9.90 10.66 -13.22
N GLY A 322 -10.34 11.65 -14.00
CA GLY A 322 -9.69 12.04 -15.24
C GLY A 322 -8.20 12.40 -15.08
N PHE A 323 -7.80 12.94 -13.93
CA PHE A 323 -6.40 13.27 -13.63
C PHE A 323 -5.55 12.04 -13.31
N TYR A 324 -6.18 10.95 -12.88
CA TYR A 324 -5.55 9.70 -12.46
C TYR A 324 -5.51 8.63 -13.54
N LYS A 325 -5.95 8.96 -14.77
CA LYS A 325 -6.03 8.04 -15.91
C LYS A 325 -4.79 7.15 -16.14
N PRO A 326 -3.53 7.59 -15.97
CA PRO A 326 -2.36 6.71 -16.12
C PRO A 326 -2.30 5.55 -15.13
N PHE A 327 -3.06 5.62 -14.03
CA PHE A 327 -3.07 4.62 -12.97
C PHE A 327 -4.34 3.76 -12.95
N ASP A 328 -5.30 4.03 -13.84
CA ASP A 328 -6.56 3.29 -13.98
C ASP A 328 -6.33 1.97 -14.73
N SER A 329 -5.78 0.97 -14.03
CA SER A 329 -5.46 -0.37 -14.54
C SER A 329 -6.47 -1.44 -14.09
N ALA A 330 -7.51 -1.04 -13.37
CA ALA A 330 -8.56 -1.95 -12.94
C ALA A 330 -9.37 -2.49 -14.13
N PRO A 331 -9.93 -3.72 -14.04
CA PRO A 331 -10.87 -4.21 -15.02
C PRO A 331 -12.06 -3.26 -15.17
N ARG A 332 -12.54 -3.07 -16.40
CA ARG A 332 -13.70 -2.21 -16.69
C ARG A 332 -15.03 -2.74 -16.11
N SER A 333 -15.07 -4.02 -15.76
CA SER A 333 -16.26 -4.69 -15.22
C SER A 333 -15.84 -5.83 -14.30
N GLY A 334 -16.75 -6.23 -13.42
CA GLY A 334 -16.58 -7.42 -12.60
C GLY A 334 -16.44 -8.70 -13.44
N THR A 335 -15.82 -9.72 -12.85
CA THR A 335 -15.60 -11.04 -13.46
C THR A 335 -15.74 -12.16 -12.43
N ALA A 336 -16.43 -13.23 -12.83
CA ALA A 336 -16.54 -14.45 -12.02
C ALA A 336 -15.23 -15.24 -11.91
N GLU A 337 -14.19 -14.90 -12.69
CA GLU A 337 -12.86 -15.52 -12.61
C GLU A 337 -12.24 -15.40 -11.21
N VAL A 338 -12.68 -14.40 -10.42
CA VAL A 338 -12.24 -14.22 -9.04
C VAL A 338 -12.54 -15.42 -8.15
N TYR A 339 -13.62 -16.17 -8.43
CA TYR A 339 -13.96 -17.40 -7.69
C TYR A 339 -13.02 -18.57 -8.02
N GLU A 340 -12.23 -18.47 -9.10
CA GLU A 340 -11.20 -19.46 -9.46
C GLU A 340 -9.85 -19.08 -8.83
N HIS A 341 -9.38 -17.85 -9.06
CA HIS A 341 -8.02 -17.43 -8.66
C HIS A 341 -7.92 -16.81 -7.27
N GLU A 342 -9.03 -16.32 -6.70
CA GLU A 342 -9.10 -15.73 -5.36
C GLU A 342 -8.04 -14.64 -5.11
N MET A 343 -7.75 -13.82 -6.13
CA MET A 343 -6.81 -12.69 -6.00
C MET A 343 -7.57 -11.51 -5.42
N PRO A 344 -7.07 -10.86 -4.36
CA PRO A 344 -7.59 -9.57 -3.91
C PRO A 344 -7.49 -8.51 -5.00
N GLY A 345 -8.35 -7.47 -4.94
CA GLY A 345 -8.40 -6.41 -5.94
C GLY A 345 -7.03 -5.80 -6.27
N GLY A 346 -6.32 -5.31 -5.25
CA GLY A 346 -4.97 -4.73 -5.43
C GLY A 346 -3.90 -5.73 -5.89
N GLN A 347 -4.04 -7.03 -5.61
CA GLN A 347 -3.10 -8.05 -6.12
C GLN A 347 -3.34 -8.30 -7.61
N TYR A 348 -4.61 -8.30 -8.05
CA TYR A 348 -4.96 -8.49 -9.46
C TYR A 348 -4.32 -7.40 -10.34
N THR A 349 -4.52 -6.12 -9.98
CA THR A 349 -3.98 -4.99 -10.74
C THR A 349 -2.45 -4.99 -10.75
N ASN A 350 -1.82 -5.20 -9.58
CA ASN A 350 -0.36 -5.26 -9.49
C ASN A 350 0.26 -6.41 -10.32
N LEU A 351 -0.30 -7.62 -10.22
CA LEU A 351 0.21 -8.79 -10.95
C LEU A 351 -0.02 -8.64 -12.46
N ARG A 352 -1.12 -8.01 -12.87
CA ARG A 352 -1.40 -7.69 -14.27
C ARG A 352 -0.38 -6.73 -14.84
N GLU A 353 -0.07 -5.65 -14.13
CA GLU A 353 0.97 -4.70 -14.53
C GLU A 353 2.35 -5.37 -14.60
N GLN A 354 2.68 -6.21 -13.63
CA GLN A 354 3.92 -6.99 -13.67
C GLN A 354 3.99 -7.91 -14.90
N ALA A 355 2.90 -8.62 -15.21
CA ALA A 355 2.83 -9.47 -16.40
C ALA A 355 2.96 -8.65 -17.69
N ASN A 356 2.33 -7.48 -17.78
CA ASN A 356 2.44 -6.57 -18.93
C ASN A 356 3.89 -6.06 -19.11
N ALA A 357 4.52 -5.60 -18.02
CA ALA A 357 5.90 -5.13 -18.03
C ALA A 357 6.90 -6.22 -18.46
N MET A 358 6.58 -7.49 -18.20
CA MET A 358 7.38 -8.65 -18.63
C MET A 358 7.03 -9.17 -20.03
N GLY A 359 6.10 -8.51 -20.75
CA GLY A 359 5.63 -8.97 -22.08
C GLY A 359 4.72 -10.21 -22.04
N LEU A 360 4.26 -10.62 -20.85
CA LEU A 360 3.45 -11.81 -20.60
C LEU A 360 1.94 -11.50 -20.50
N GLY A 361 1.52 -10.25 -20.73
CA GLY A 361 0.11 -9.83 -20.62
C GLY A 361 -0.88 -10.69 -21.43
N HIS A 362 -0.45 -11.16 -22.61
CA HIS A 362 -1.24 -12.05 -23.48
C HIS A 362 -1.47 -13.45 -22.89
N ARG A 363 -0.70 -13.87 -21.88
CA ARG A 363 -0.81 -15.16 -21.16
C ARG A 363 -1.57 -15.04 -19.83
N TRP A 364 -2.30 -13.95 -19.60
CA TRP A 364 -2.93 -13.71 -18.30
C TRP A 364 -3.79 -14.85 -17.77
N ARG A 365 -4.59 -15.50 -18.61
CA ARG A 365 -5.45 -16.60 -18.18
C ARG A 365 -4.64 -17.79 -17.63
N GLU A 366 -3.45 -18.02 -18.18
CA GLU A 366 -2.51 -19.00 -17.63
C GLU A 366 -1.99 -18.54 -16.27
N ILE A 367 -1.58 -17.27 -16.15
CA ILE A 367 -1.09 -16.68 -14.90
C ILE A 367 -2.15 -16.77 -13.79
N ALA A 368 -3.41 -16.42 -14.09
CA ALA A 368 -4.51 -16.49 -13.12
C ALA A 368 -4.74 -17.93 -12.63
N ARG A 369 -4.67 -18.91 -13.53
CA ARG A 369 -4.76 -20.34 -13.17
C ARG A 369 -3.57 -20.82 -12.36
N THR A 370 -2.36 -20.48 -12.76
CA THR A 370 -1.15 -20.85 -12.01
C THR A 370 -1.16 -20.22 -10.61
N TYR A 371 -1.71 -19.01 -10.45
CA TYR A 371 -1.90 -18.43 -9.12
C TYR A 371 -2.84 -19.27 -8.23
N ALA A 372 -3.96 -19.77 -8.79
CA ALA A 372 -4.85 -20.69 -8.10
C ALA A 372 -4.16 -22.02 -7.75
N GLU A 373 -3.36 -22.56 -8.67
CA GLU A 373 -2.56 -23.78 -8.46
C GLU A 373 -1.50 -23.58 -7.37
N VAL A 374 -0.85 -22.42 -7.32
CA VAL A 374 0.12 -22.08 -6.26
C VAL A 374 -0.57 -21.97 -4.90
N ASN A 375 -1.79 -21.44 -4.83
CA ASN A 375 -2.55 -21.46 -3.58
C ASN A 375 -2.74 -22.89 -3.05
N GLN A 376 -3.12 -23.83 -3.93
CA GLN A 376 -3.25 -25.23 -3.57
C GLN A 376 -1.90 -25.87 -3.21
N LEU A 377 -0.83 -25.52 -3.92
CA LEU A 377 0.53 -25.94 -3.60
C LEU A 377 0.96 -25.53 -2.18
N PHE A 378 0.53 -24.34 -1.72
CA PHE A 378 0.79 -23.87 -0.36
C PHE A 378 -0.20 -24.38 0.69
N GLY A 379 -1.10 -25.30 0.31
CA GLY A 379 -2.05 -25.94 1.22
C GLY A 379 -3.36 -25.18 1.43
N ASP A 380 -3.79 -24.39 0.45
CA ASP A 380 -4.96 -23.51 0.47
C ASP A 380 -4.88 -22.48 1.60
N ILE A 381 -4.36 -21.28 1.31
CA ILE A 381 -4.11 -20.24 2.30
C ILE A 381 -5.06 -19.04 2.13
N VAL A 382 -5.18 -18.26 3.20
CA VAL A 382 -5.71 -16.89 3.12
C VAL A 382 -4.74 -16.05 2.30
N LYS A 383 -5.25 -15.34 1.29
CA LYS A 383 -4.46 -14.54 0.35
C LYS A 383 -4.82 -13.08 0.47
N VAL A 384 -4.06 -12.35 1.27
CA VAL A 384 -4.16 -10.89 1.42
C VAL A 384 -2.75 -10.37 1.65
N THR A 385 -2.47 -9.07 1.47
CA THR A 385 -1.10 -8.58 1.60
C THR A 385 -0.53 -8.88 3.01
N PRO A 386 0.67 -9.47 3.14
CA PRO A 386 1.60 -9.85 2.06
C PRO A 386 1.48 -11.27 1.48
N SER A 387 0.71 -12.20 2.06
CA SER A 387 0.58 -13.58 1.54
C SER A 387 0.13 -13.66 0.07
N SER A 388 -0.77 -12.76 -0.38
CA SER A 388 -1.17 -12.68 -1.79
C SER A 388 -0.01 -12.35 -2.74
N LYS A 389 0.94 -11.50 -2.29
CA LYS A 389 2.14 -11.19 -3.05
C LYS A 389 3.03 -12.42 -3.17
N VAL A 390 3.19 -13.19 -2.09
CA VAL A 390 4.02 -14.41 -2.09
C VAL A 390 3.49 -15.43 -3.12
N VAL A 391 2.17 -15.61 -3.17
CA VAL A 391 1.52 -16.46 -4.20
C VAL A 391 1.78 -15.90 -5.60
N GLY A 392 1.72 -14.58 -5.78
CA GLY A 392 2.04 -13.90 -7.05
C GLY A 392 3.49 -14.09 -7.50
N ASP A 393 4.45 -13.91 -6.60
CA ASP A 393 5.89 -14.07 -6.87
C ASP A 393 6.19 -15.52 -7.29
N MET A 394 5.64 -16.49 -6.56
CA MET A 394 5.77 -17.92 -6.91
C MET A 394 5.09 -18.22 -8.25
N CYS A 395 3.89 -17.68 -8.50
CA CYS A 395 3.19 -17.84 -9.78
C CYS A 395 4.06 -17.35 -10.95
N MET A 396 4.59 -16.13 -10.88
CA MET A 396 5.44 -15.58 -11.95
C MET A 396 6.73 -16.38 -12.12
N PHE A 397 7.34 -16.82 -11.02
CA PHE A 397 8.51 -17.68 -11.03
C PHE A 397 8.25 -19.00 -11.79
N LEU A 398 7.11 -19.65 -11.53
CA LEU A 398 6.74 -20.89 -12.20
C LEU A 398 6.44 -20.69 -13.70
N VAL A 399 5.61 -19.69 -14.03
CA VAL A 399 5.21 -19.39 -15.42
C VAL A 399 6.40 -19.03 -16.31
N THR A 400 7.35 -18.24 -15.79
CA THR A 400 8.54 -17.81 -16.54
C THR A 400 9.55 -18.93 -16.78
N ARG A 401 9.53 -19.97 -15.94
CA ARG A 401 10.41 -21.14 -16.04
C ARG A 401 9.74 -22.38 -16.66
N GLY A 402 8.44 -22.29 -16.99
CA GLY A 402 7.68 -23.41 -17.53
C GLY A 402 7.53 -24.57 -16.54
N ILE A 403 7.55 -24.28 -15.23
CA ILE A 403 7.40 -25.28 -14.16
C ILE A 403 5.94 -25.31 -13.75
N LYS A 404 5.33 -26.51 -13.69
CA LYS A 404 3.97 -26.67 -13.16
C LYS A 404 4.01 -26.69 -11.62
N ALA A 405 3.01 -26.10 -10.97
CA ALA A 405 2.93 -26.09 -9.51
C ALA A 405 2.99 -27.51 -8.89
N ALA A 406 2.29 -28.48 -9.50
CA ALA A 406 2.28 -29.87 -9.06
C ALA A 406 3.64 -30.60 -9.15
N ASP A 407 4.62 -30.04 -9.85
CA ASP A 407 5.96 -30.61 -9.97
C ASP A 407 6.93 -30.03 -8.93
N VAL A 408 6.57 -28.94 -8.24
CA VAL A 408 7.42 -28.31 -7.21
C VAL A 408 7.83 -29.28 -6.10
N PRO A 409 6.95 -30.10 -5.51
CA PRO A 409 7.35 -31.06 -4.46
C PRO A 409 8.36 -32.12 -4.92
N LYS A 410 8.51 -32.32 -6.24
CA LYS A 410 9.42 -33.30 -6.85
C LYS A 410 10.80 -32.73 -7.15
N ILE A 411 10.98 -31.41 -7.01
CA ILE A 411 12.25 -30.73 -7.27
C ILE A 411 13.26 -31.12 -6.18
N LYS A 412 14.51 -31.36 -6.57
CA LYS A 412 15.58 -31.64 -5.62
C LYS A 412 15.87 -30.39 -4.77
N PRO A 413 15.84 -30.47 -3.42
CA PRO A 413 16.18 -29.32 -2.59
C PRO A 413 17.54 -28.72 -2.96
N GLY A 414 17.61 -27.39 -3.09
CA GLY A 414 18.82 -26.66 -3.48
C GLY A 414 19.19 -26.72 -4.97
N SER A 415 18.38 -27.34 -5.84
CA SER A 415 18.64 -27.30 -7.29
C SER A 415 18.15 -26.02 -7.96
N ILE A 416 17.30 -25.22 -7.30
CA ILE A 416 16.74 -23.98 -7.81
C ILE A 416 16.59 -22.97 -6.67
N ASP A 417 16.90 -21.70 -6.95
CA ASP A 417 16.64 -20.58 -6.04
C ASP A 417 15.20 -20.09 -6.19
N PHE A 418 14.42 -20.21 -5.10
CA PHE A 418 13.05 -19.71 -5.02
C PHE A 418 13.01 -18.22 -4.66
N PRO A 419 11.91 -17.50 -4.95
CA PRO A 419 11.75 -16.12 -4.53
C PRO A 419 11.88 -15.96 -2.99
N GLU A 420 12.56 -14.90 -2.55
CA GLU A 420 12.83 -14.66 -1.12
C GLU A 420 11.54 -14.54 -0.31
N SER A 421 10.49 -13.96 -0.88
CA SER A 421 9.16 -13.84 -0.25
C SER A 421 8.54 -15.22 0.06
N VAL A 422 8.80 -16.22 -0.77
CA VAL A 422 8.32 -17.60 -0.57
C VAL A 422 9.15 -18.29 0.51
N ILE A 423 10.47 -18.09 0.51
CA ILE A 423 11.37 -18.61 1.54
C ILE A 423 11.00 -18.05 2.91
N ASP A 424 10.84 -16.73 3.02
CA ASP A 424 10.46 -16.05 4.26
C ASP A 424 9.12 -16.57 4.79
N MET A 425 8.07 -16.59 3.97
CA MET A 425 6.75 -17.11 4.36
C MET A 425 6.82 -18.56 4.85
N LEU A 426 7.41 -19.47 4.07
CA LEU A 426 7.49 -20.89 4.43
C LEU A 426 8.44 -21.16 5.60
N SER A 427 9.36 -20.24 5.90
CA SER A 427 10.18 -20.29 7.11
C SER A 427 9.43 -19.86 8.38
N GLY A 428 8.20 -19.34 8.24
CA GLY A 428 7.38 -18.83 9.34
C GLY A 428 7.38 -17.31 9.48
N GLY A 429 8.01 -16.58 8.56
CA GLY A 429 8.12 -15.12 8.57
C GLY A 429 6.77 -14.40 8.51
N LEU A 430 5.70 -15.02 8.02
CA LEU A 430 4.35 -14.42 8.04
C LEU A 430 3.45 -14.98 9.15
N GLY A 431 3.99 -15.80 10.06
CA GLY A 431 3.20 -16.61 11.00
C GLY A 431 2.85 -17.98 10.43
N GLN A 432 1.80 -18.59 10.96
CA GLN A 432 1.41 -19.97 10.62
C GLN A 432 -0.01 -20.02 10.04
N PRO A 433 -0.24 -20.69 8.90
CA PRO A 433 -1.59 -20.94 8.43
C PRO A 433 -2.25 -22.03 9.29
N ASP A 434 -3.59 -22.00 9.40
CA ASP A 434 -4.33 -23.13 9.97
C ASP A 434 -4.00 -24.41 9.18
N GLY A 435 -3.68 -25.49 9.89
CA GLY A 435 -3.23 -26.77 9.31
C GLY A 435 -1.72 -26.87 9.01
N GLY A 436 -0.96 -25.78 9.14
CA GLY A 436 0.49 -25.74 8.88
C GLY A 436 0.85 -25.79 7.39
N TRP A 437 2.16 -25.81 7.11
CA TRP A 437 2.70 -25.83 5.74
C TRP A 437 2.82 -27.26 5.19
N PRO A 438 2.58 -27.49 3.88
CA PRO A 438 2.87 -28.79 3.25
C PRO A 438 4.36 -29.15 3.37
N ALA A 439 4.65 -30.27 4.04
CA ALA A 439 6.00 -30.61 4.48
C ALA A 439 6.98 -30.89 3.32
N ASP A 440 6.47 -31.46 2.22
CA ASP A 440 7.24 -31.70 0.99
C ASP A 440 7.61 -30.39 0.29
N VAL A 441 6.67 -29.46 0.15
CA VAL A 441 6.93 -28.12 -0.40
C VAL A 441 7.91 -27.34 0.47
N GLN A 442 7.67 -27.30 1.78
CA GLN A 442 8.54 -26.59 2.72
C GLN A 442 9.98 -27.15 2.67
N LYS A 443 10.14 -28.47 2.58
CA LYS A 443 11.46 -29.11 2.43
C LYS A 443 12.17 -28.71 1.14
N VAL A 444 11.46 -28.68 0.00
CA VAL A 444 12.04 -28.29 -1.28
C VAL A 444 12.50 -26.83 -1.26
N VAL A 445 11.65 -25.92 -0.77
CA VAL A 445 11.93 -24.47 -0.79
C VAL A 445 13.00 -24.07 0.22
N LEU A 446 12.92 -24.58 1.46
CA LEU A 446 13.85 -24.18 2.51
C LEU A 446 15.19 -24.89 2.42
N GLY A 447 15.24 -26.11 1.87
CA GLY A 447 16.44 -26.93 1.83
C GLY A 447 16.96 -27.22 3.24
N THR A 448 18.07 -26.60 3.62
CA THR A 448 18.68 -26.72 4.96
C THR A 448 18.30 -25.59 5.92
N ARG A 449 17.59 -24.56 5.44
CA ARG A 449 17.12 -23.45 6.28
C ARG A 449 16.12 -23.97 7.31
N LYS A 450 16.18 -23.43 8.53
CA LYS A 450 15.27 -23.81 9.61
C LYS A 450 13.98 -22.98 9.53
N ALA A 451 12.84 -23.63 9.68
CA ALA A 451 11.57 -22.96 9.89
C ALA A 451 11.33 -22.71 11.39
N THR A 452 10.51 -21.71 11.70
CA THR A 452 10.00 -21.42 13.03
C THR A 452 8.48 -21.53 13.06
N THR A 453 7.94 -21.88 14.23
CA THR A 453 6.50 -21.86 14.53
C THR A 453 6.11 -20.79 15.55
N VAL A 454 7.10 -20.10 16.13
CA VAL A 454 6.84 -18.98 17.06
C VAL A 454 6.45 -17.73 16.29
N ARG A 455 5.79 -16.79 16.96
CA ARG A 455 5.40 -15.52 16.37
C ARG A 455 6.64 -14.74 15.95
N PRO A 456 6.75 -14.25 14.70
CA PRO A 456 7.95 -13.57 14.22
C PRO A 456 8.39 -12.38 15.07
N GLY A 457 7.44 -11.61 15.61
CA GLY A 457 7.73 -10.48 16.50
C GLY A 457 8.38 -10.86 17.83
N GLU A 458 8.22 -12.11 18.30
CA GLU A 458 8.88 -12.61 19.53
C GLU A 458 10.38 -12.89 19.33
N LEU A 459 10.79 -13.09 18.08
CA LEU A 459 12.18 -13.29 17.71
C LEU A 459 12.90 -11.96 17.45
N ALA A 460 12.16 -10.85 17.37
CA ALA A 460 12.71 -9.55 17.06
C ALA A 460 13.07 -8.83 18.37
N GLU A 461 14.35 -8.46 18.52
CA GLU A 461 14.81 -7.69 19.67
C GLU A 461 14.07 -6.34 19.74
N PRO A 462 13.66 -5.88 20.94
CA PRO A 462 13.05 -4.57 21.10
C PRO A 462 13.93 -3.47 20.51
N VAL A 463 13.31 -2.54 19.78
CA VAL A 463 14.03 -1.37 19.26
C VAL A 463 14.16 -0.31 20.35
N ASP A 464 15.36 0.22 20.56
CA ASP A 464 15.55 1.43 21.36
C ASP A 464 15.00 2.65 20.61
N LEU A 465 13.80 3.08 20.99
CA LEU A 465 13.07 4.17 20.32
C LEU A 465 13.77 5.52 20.53
N ASP A 466 14.42 5.75 21.67
CA ASP A 466 15.09 7.01 21.97
C ASP A 466 16.41 7.12 21.19
N ALA A 467 17.20 6.04 21.14
CA ALA A 467 18.38 5.99 20.31
C ALA A 467 18.04 6.10 18.82
N THR A 468 16.97 5.44 18.37
CA THR A 468 16.49 5.56 16.98
C THR A 468 16.06 6.99 16.67
N ARG A 469 15.31 7.64 17.57
CA ARG A 469 14.91 9.05 17.42
C ARG A 469 16.12 9.98 17.33
N ALA A 470 17.13 9.77 18.17
CA ALA A 470 18.36 10.56 18.13
C ALA A 470 19.09 10.39 16.79
N SER A 471 19.20 9.16 16.27
CA SER A 471 19.80 8.90 14.95
C SER A 471 19.00 9.52 13.81
N VAL A 472 17.67 9.50 13.87
CA VAL A 472 16.82 10.17 12.88
C VAL A 472 17.00 11.69 12.95
N ALA A 473 17.08 12.27 14.15
CA ALA A 473 17.28 13.71 14.34
C ALA A 473 18.62 14.20 13.75
N GLU A 474 19.69 13.42 13.93
CA GLU A 474 21.01 13.70 13.34
C GLU A 474 20.93 13.72 11.81
N LYS A 475 20.30 12.72 11.20
CA LYS A 475 20.13 12.63 9.74
C LYS A 475 19.27 13.76 9.17
N LEU A 476 18.28 14.24 9.93
CA LEU A 476 17.40 15.33 9.52
C LEU A 476 17.99 16.72 9.75
N GLY A 477 19.02 16.86 10.60
CA GLY A 477 19.55 18.15 11.03
C GLY A 477 18.56 18.98 11.87
N ARG A 478 17.51 18.34 12.43
CA ARG A 478 16.49 18.95 13.30
C ARG A 478 15.96 17.92 14.30
N PRO A 479 15.32 18.33 15.40
CA PRO A 479 14.64 17.37 16.28
C PRO A 479 13.67 16.48 15.51
N ALA A 480 13.75 15.17 15.74
CA ALA A 480 12.86 14.18 15.15
C ALA A 480 11.55 14.08 15.96
N THR A 481 10.44 14.30 15.28
CA THR A 481 9.09 14.12 15.81
C THR A 481 8.72 12.63 15.88
N ASP A 482 7.60 12.31 16.52
CA ASP A 482 7.04 10.95 16.47
C ASP A 482 6.64 10.53 15.05
N ASP A 483 6.18 11.47 14.22
CA ASP A 483 5.90 11.19 12.80
C ASP A 483 7.18 10.74 12.08
N ASP A 484 8.30 11.43 12.30
CA ASP A 484 9.58 11.07 11.70
C ASP A 484 10.04 9.69 12.19
N LEU A 485 9.94 9.44 13.49
CA LEU A 485 10.34 8.18 14.10
C LEU A 485 9.54 7.01 13.53
N TYR A 486 8.21 7.06 13.57
CA TYR A 486 7.37 5.96 13.11
C TYR A 486 7.36 5.81 11.59
N SER A 487 7.53 6.90 10.83
CA SER A 487 7.73 6.79 9.38
C SER A 487 9.06 6.11 9.04
N HIS A 488 10.13 6.47 9.76
CA HIS A 488 11.44 5.84 9.62
C HIS A 488 11.42 4.36 10.02
N LEU A 489 10.81 4.02 11.17
CA LEU A 489 10.71 2.63 11.64
C LEU A 489 9.96 1.74 10.64
N MET A 490 8.88 2.25 10.05
CA MET A 490 8.12 1.49 9.04
C MET A 490 8.87 1.40 7.72
N TYR A 491 9.48 2.51 7.27
CA TYR A 491 10.05 2.63 5.94
C TYR A 491 11.35 3.47 5.91
N PRO A 492 12.50 2.94 6.38
CA PRO A 492 13.71 3.73 6.56
C PRO A 492 14.19 4.46 5.31
N GLN A 493 14.28 3.75 4.18
CA GLN A 493 14.74 4.31 2.91
C GLN A 493 13.70 5.24 2.28
N VAL A 494 12.42 4.86 2.29
CA VAL A 494 11.34 5.70 1.71
C VAL A 494 11.25 7.02 2.46
N PHE A 495 11.37 6.99 3.79
CA PHE A 495 11.36 8.19 4.61
C PHE A 495 12.58 9.07 4.33
N ALA A 496 13.76 8.48 4.14
CA ALA A 496 14.96 9.23 3.73
C ALA A 496 14.78 9.88 2.35
N ASP A 497 14.23 9.16 1.37
CA ASP A 497 13.97 9.68 0.03
C ASP A 497 12.89 10.77 0.05
N PHE A 498 11.84 10.59 0.87
CA PHE A 498 10.79 11.59 1.08
C PHE A 498 11.33 12.87 1.72
N THR A 499 12.15 12.76 2.76
CA THR A 499 12.74 13.93 3.43
C THR A 499 13.73 14.65 2.52
N ALA A 500 14.50 13.92 1.71
CA ALA A 500 15.35 14.51 0.66
C ALA A 500 14.51 15.22 -0.41
N SER A 501 13.39 14.62 -0.85
CA SER A 501 12.46 15.25 -1.81
C SER A 501 11.86 16.54 -1.24
N ARG A 502 11.40 16.52 0.02
CA ARG A 502 10.85 17.70 0.70
C ARG A 502 11.92 18.78 0.94
N GLY A 503 13.16 18.40 1.23
CA GLY A 503 14.28 19.36 1.31
C GLY A 503 14.61 20.02 -0.04
N LYS A 504 14.37 19.32 -1.16
CA LYS A 504 14.66 19.82 -2.51
C LYS A 504 13.53 20.64 -3.12
N TYR A 505 12.28 20.22 -2.93
CA TYR A 505 11.11 20.77 -3.62
C TYR A 505 10.06 21.39 -2.70
N ASP A 506 10.30 21.39 -1.38
CA ASP A 506 9.32 21.77 -0.35
C ASP A 506 8.07 20.87 -0.37
N ASP A 507 6.97 21.32 0.25
CA ASP A 507 5.70 20.60 0.29
C ASP A 507 5.02 20.56 -1.09
N LEU A 508 5.11 19.42 -1.77
CA LEU A 508 4.43 19.18 -3.05
C LEU A 508 2.94 18.86 -2.91
N SER A 509 2.43 18.66 -1.68
CA SER A 509 1.03 18.30 -1.45
C SER A 509 0.06 19.43 -1.78
N VAL A 510 0.51 20.68 -1.76
CA VAL A 510 -0.31 21.87 -2.07
C VAL A 510 -0.51 22.11 -3.56
N LEU A 511 0.24 21.42 -4.42
CA LEU A 511 0.08 21.55 -5.87
C LEU A 511 -1.25 20.94 -6.33
N PRO A 512 -1.97 21.56 -7.27
CA PRO A 512 -3.08 20.91 -7.95
C PRO A 512 -2.63 19.61 -8.63
N THR A 513 -3.46 18.56 -8.56
CA THR A 513 -3.11 17.23 -9.09
C THR A 513 -2.66 17.21 -10.56
N PRO A 514 -3.28 17.95 -11.49
CA PRO A 514 -2.77 18.04 -12.86
C PRO A 514 -1.35 18.61 -12.93
N ALA A 515 -1.06 19.68 -12.19
CA ALA A 515 0.27 20.29 -12.15
C ALA A 515 1.32 19.37 -11.53
N PHE A 516 0.93 18.58 -10.50
CA PHE A 516 1.80 17.60 -9.87
C PHE A 516 2.23 16.48 -10.83
N PHE A 517 1.29 15.91 -11.60
CA PHE A 517 1.62 14.79 -12.50
C PHE A 517 2.15 15.22 -13.87
N TYR A 518 1.70 16.36 -14.39
CA TYR A 518 1.89 16.72 -15.79
C TYR A 518 2.61 18.06 -15.99
N GLY A 519 2.91 18.79 -14.93
CA GLY A 519 3.44 20.16 -15.02
C GLY A 519 2.41 21.15 -15.57
N LEU A 520 2.88 22.28 -16.09
CA LEU A 520 2.04 23.33 -16.68
C LEU A 520 2.18 23.35 -18.21
N GLN A 521 1.09 23.68 -18.90
CA GLN A 521 1.10 24.03 -20.31
C GLN A 521 1.53 25.50 -20.52
N ILE A 522 2.08 25.82 -21.68
CA ILE A 522 2.43 27.20 -22.02
C ILE A 522 1.16 28.07 -22.00
N GLY A 523 1.21 29.17 -21.25
CA GLY A 523 0.10 30.08 -21.01
C GLY A 523 -0.81 29.69 -19.86
N GLU A 524 -0.65 28.49 -19.29
CA GLU A 524 -1.42 28.04 -18.12
C GLU A 524 -1.00 28.79 -16.86
N GLU A 525 -2.00 29.23 -16.10
CA GLU A 525 -1.85 29.89 -14.80
C GLU A 525 -2.52 29.05 -13.72
N ILE A 526 -1.81 28.86 -12.60
CA ILE A 526 -2.32 28.18 -11.42
C ILE A 526 -2.10 29.04 -10.17
N GLU A 527 -2.94 28.79 -9.17
CA GLU A 527 -2.79 29.38 -7.85
C GLU A 527 -2.48 28.26 -6.86
N ILE A 528 -1.44 28.44 -6.07
CA ILE A 528 -0.94 27.49 -5.07
C ILE A 528 -1.00 28.18 -3.72
N GLU A 529 -1.90 27.73 -2.84
CA GLU A 529 -1.96 28.20 -1.47
C GLU A 529 -0.94 27.46 -0.62
N ILE A 530 0.07 28.18 -0.13
CA ILE A 530 1.18 27.61 0.67
C ILE A 530 0.97 27.76 2.18
N ASP A 531 0.08 28.67 2.58
CA ASP A 531 -0.28 29.01 3.97
C ASP A 531 -1.60 29.80 3.90
N PRO A 532 -2.47 29.82 4.93
CA PRO A 532 -3.70 30.59 4.90
C PRO A 532 -3.47 32.06 4.52
N GLY A 533 -4.07 32.46 3.39
CA GLY A 533 -3.94 33.82 2.84
C GLY A 533 -2.64 34.10 2.07
N LYS A 534 -1.73 33.12 1.92
CA LYS A 534 -0.53 33.22 1.08
C LYS A 534 -0.68 32.35 -0.15
N VAL A 535 -0.90 33.00 -1.29
CA VAL A 535 -1.11 32.35 -2.58
C VAL A 535 0.01 32.71 -3.54
N LEU A 536 0.59 31.71 -4.18
CA LEU A 536 1.51 31.86 -5.31
C LEU A 536 0.71 31.71 -6.60
N ILE A 537 0.69 32.76 -7.41
CA ILE A 537 0.14 32.75 -8.77
C ILE A 537 1.30 32.47 -9.72
N VAL A 538 1.27 31.31 -10.37
CA VAL A 538 2.34 30.84 -11.27
C VAL A 538 1.78 30.68 -12.66
N LYS A 539 2.41 31.35 -13.65
CA LYS A 539 2.05 31.21 -15.06
C LYS A 539 3.25 30.85 -15.90
N LEU A 540 3.18 29.72 -16.62
CA LEU A 540 4.24 29.33 -17.54
C LEU A 540 4.16 30.17 -18.82
N ILE A 541 5.21 30.90 -19.16
CA ILE A 541 5.24 31.80 -20.33
C ILE A 541 5.85 31.12 -21.54
N SER A 542 7.00 30.47 -21.37
CA SER A 542 7.66 29.73 -22.45
C SER A 542 8.68 28.72 -21.93
N ILE A 543 8.98 27.75 -22.78
CA ILE A 543 10.03 26.75 -22.58
C ILE A 543 11.07 26.97 -23.67
N GLY A 544 12.31 27.25 -23.29
CA GLY A 544 13.42 27.43 -24.21
C GLY A 544 13.87 26.12 -24.88
N GLU A 545 14.58 26.27 -25.99
CA GLU A 545 15.29 25.16 -26.63
C GLU A 545 16.38 24.60 -25.71
N PRO A 546 16.69 23.29 -25.81
CA PRO A 546 17.70 22.67 -24.98
C PRO A 546 19.09 23.15 -25.40
N ASP A 547 19.95 23.42 -24.43
CA ASP A 547 21.37 23.68 -24.67
C ASP A 547 22.11 22.37 -25.03
N SER A 548 23.41 22.47 -25.31
CA SER A 548 24.24 21.30 -25.66
C SER A 548 24.34 20.25 -24.55
N ALA A 549 24.00 20.60 -23.30
CA ALA A 549 23.93 19.70 -22.16
C ALA A 549 22.50 19.18 -21.90
N GLY A 550 21.55 19.48 -22.79
CA GLY A 550 20.14 19.10 -22.65
C GLY A 550 19.36 19.94 -21.64
N ARG A 551 19.88 21.09 -21.21
CA ARG A 551 19.19 21.96 -20.23
C ARG A 551 18.31 22.98 -20.94
N ARG A 552 17.10 23.19 -20.43
CA ARG A 552 16.13 24.17 -20.94
C ARG A 552 15.93 25.29 -19.93
N ALA A 553 15.86 26.52 -20.41
CA ALA A 553 15.38 27.65 -19.61
C ALA A 553 13.85 27.68 -19.61
N LEU A 554 13.23 27.75 -18.44
CA LEU A 554 11.80 27.96 -18.25
C LEU A 554 11.58 29.41 -17.87
N PHE A 555 10.75 30.12 -18.63
CA PHE A 555 10.32 31.48 -18.31
C PHE A 555 8.90 31.44 -17.77
N TYR A 556 8.68 31.98 -16.58
CA TYR A 556 7.38 31.99 -15.92
C TYR A 556 7.17 33.27 -15.13
N GLU A 557 5.93 33.62 -14.87
CA GLU A 557 5.57 34.67 -13.92
C GLU A 557 5.26 34.03 -12.56
N LEU A 558 5.79 34.65 -11.49
CA LEU A 558 5.45 34.34 -10.11
C LEU A 558 4.94 35.62 -9.46
N ASN A 559 3.64 35.65 -9.13
CA ASN A 559 2.94 36.83 -8.61
C ASN A 559 3.14 38.07 -9.51
N GLY A 560 3.02 37.89 -10.83
CA GLY A 560 3.21 38.92 -11.85
C GLY A 560 4.65 39.35 -12.09
N MET A 561 5.63 38.76 -11.39
CA MET A 561 7.05 39.04 -11.62
C MET A 561 7.68 37.96 -12.51
N PRO A 562 8.42 38.33 -13.57
CA PRO A 562 9.11 37.36 -14.40
C PRO A 562 10.20 36.63 -13.60
N ARG A 563 10.33 35.34 -13.87
CA ARG A 563 11.30 34.42 -13.30
C ARG A 563 11.85 33.51 -14.42
N GLU A 564 13.06 33.05 -14.19
CA GLU A 564 13.73 32.07 -15.04
C GLU A 564 14.22 30.92 -14.17
N SER A 565 14.13 29.69 -14.67
CA SER A 565 14.75 28.53 -14.04
C SER A 565 15.28 27.57 -15.09
N ILE A 566 16.43 26.96 -14.82
CA ILE A 566 17.07 26.02 -15.74
C ILE A 566 16.77 24.60 -15.27
N VAL A 567 16.21 23.78 -16.15
CA VAL A 567 15.89 22.37 -15.88
C VAL A 567 16.59 21.47 -16.89
N LEU A 568 17.06 20.31 -16.45
CA LEU A 568 17.62 19.30 -17.36
C LEU A 568 16.48 18.52 -18.00
N ASP A 569 16.40 18.52 -19.33
CA ASP A 569 15.50 17.66 -20.09
C ASP A 569 16.08 16.24 -20.09
N LYS A 570 15.52 15.37 -19.26
CA LYS A 570 16.01 13.99 -19.11
C LYS A 570 15.88 13.13 -20.37
N SER A 571 15.07 13.52 -21.34
CA SER A 571 14.96 12.80 -22.62
C SER A 571 16.13 13.11 -23.56
N LEU A 572 16.72 14.30 -23.39
CA LEU A 572 17.87 14.79 -24.15
C LEU A 572 19.18 14.69 -23.38
N ALA A 573 19.09 14.62 -22.04
CA ALA A 573 20.13 14.03 -21.23
C ALA A 573 20.29 12.61 -21.73
N LYS A 574 21.31 12.39 -22.57
CA LYS A 574 21.69 11.06 -23.00
C LYS A 574 21.67 10.15 -21.78
N GLY A 575 20.75 9.20 -21.74
CA GLY A 575 20.73 8.20 -20.68
C GLY A 575 22.11 7.53 -20.67
N GLY A 576 22.89 7.75 -19.62
CA GLY A 576 24.06 6.93 -19.29
C GLY A 576 25.26 6.93 -20.24
N GLU A 577 25.25 7.61 -21.40
CA GLU A 577 26.48 7.91 -22.15
C GLU A 577 27.14 9.17 -21.55
N ILE A 578 27.66 9.05 -20.32
CA ILE A 578 28.86 9.81 -20.02
C ILE A 578 29.87 9.27 -21.02
N ALA A 579 30.42 10.11 -21.90
CA ALA A 579 31.58 9.73 -22.70
C ALA A 579 32.71 9.42 -21.71
N ARG A 580 32.81 8.16 -21.30
CA ARG A 580 33.79 7.72 -20.32
C ARG A 580 35.14 7.72 -21.02
N PRO A 581 36.20 8.23 -20.36
CA PRO A 581 37.54 8.11 -20.91
C PRO A 581 37.82 6.63 -21.15
N LYS A 582 38.32 6.29 -22.33
CA LYS A 582 38.77 4.93 -22.61
C LYS A 582 40.07 4.67 -21.86
N ALA A 583 40.25 3.46 -21.34
CA ALA A 583 41.51 3.07 -20.74
C ALA A 583 42.63 3.11 -21.79
N ASP A 584 43.76 3.75 -21.45
CA ASP A 584 44.96 3.72 -22.27
C ASP A 584 45.61 2.33 -22.16
N ALA A 585 45.68 1.60 -23.27
CA ALA A 585 46.25 0.26 -23.31
C ALA A 585 47.76 0.22 -22.98
N SER A 586 48.44 1.36 -22.98
CA SER A 586 49.85 1.48 -22.59
C SER A 586 50.06 1.80 -21.10
N ASP A 587 48.98 2.08 -20.35
CA ASP A 587 49.01 2.40 -18.93
C ASP A 587 48.39 1.26 -18.11
N GLU A 588 49.25 0.42 -17.53
CA GLU A 588 48.84 -0.74 -16.72
C GLU A 588 48.09 -0.34 -15.44
N SER A 589 48.11 0.93 -15.02
CA SER A 589 47.31 1.43 -13.88
C SER A 589 45.81 1.48 -14.17
N GLN A 590 45.41 1.41 -15.45
CA GLN A 590 44.04 1.65 -15.90
C GLN A 590 43.27 0.35 -16.11
N ILE A 591 42.16 0.19 -15.38
CA ILE A 591 41.28 -0.97 -15.50
C ILE A 591 40.17 -0.67 -16.49
N ALA A 592 40.15 -1.38 -17.61
CA ALA A 592 39.19 -1.21 -18.68
C ALA A 592 37.96 -2.12 -18.54
N ALA A 593 36.81 -1.68 -19.05
CA ALA A 593 35.63 -2.51 -19.20
C ALA A 593 35.85 -3.56 -20.30
N PRO A 594 35.75 -4.88 -20.00
CA PRO A 594 36.05 -5.92 -20.98
C PRO A 594 34.95 -6.05 -22.06
N MET A 595 33.74 -5.60 -21.76
CA MET A 595 32.57 -5.69 -22.62
C MET A 595 31.55 -4.61 -22.24
N PRO A 596 30.64 -4.22 -23.15
CA PRO A 596 29.53 -3.34 -22.81
C PRO A 596 28.59 -4.01 -21.80
N GLY A 597 28.06 -3.25 -20.83
CA GLY A 597 27.16 -3.76 -19.81
C GLY A 597 26.80 -2.74 -18.73
N MET A 598 25.92 -3.12 -17.80
CA MET A 598 25.53 -2.30 -16.65
C MET A 598 26.33 -2.70 -15.40
N VAL A 599 26.84 -1.75 -14.63
CA VAL A 599 27.50 -2.02 -13.35
C VAL A 599 26.46 -2.48 -12.32
N SER A 600 26.45 -3.75 -11.96
CA SER A 600 25.50 -4.33 -11.00
C SER A 600 25.96 -4.16 -9.55
N GLU A 601 27.27 -4.11 -9.32
CA GLU A 601 27.90 -4.01 -8.00
C GLU A 601 29.30 -3.37 -8.12
N VAL A 602 29.66 -2.50 -7.18
CA VAL A 602 31.03 -2.04 -6.95
C VAL A 602 31.48 -2.58 -5.60
N ALA A 603 32.54 -3.39 -5.56
CA ALA A 603 32.94 -4.18 -4.39
C ALA A 603 34.07 -3.54 -3.57
N VAL A 604 34.71 -2.50 -4.09
CA VAL A 604 35.83 -1.79 -3.44
C VAL A 604 35.59 -0.28 -3.40
N SER A 605 36.40 0.45 -2.63
CA SER A 605 36.38 1.91 -2.55
C SER A 605 37.78 2.49 -2.74
N THR A 606 37.90 3.78 -3.07
CA THR A 606 39.21 4.46 -3.15
C THR A 606 39.99 4.31 -1.85
N GLY A 607 41.26 3.94 -1.95
CA GLY A 607 42.15 3.65 -0.83
C GLY A 607 42.16 2.18 -0.39
N THR A 608 41.36 1.31 -1.00
CA THR A 608 41.34 -0.13 -0.67
C THR A 608 42.60 -0.81 -1.23
N GLU A 609 43.33 -1.55 -0.40
CA GLU A 609 44.38 -2.48 -0.84
C GLU A 609 43.76 -3.73 -1.47
N VAL A 610 44.22 -4.10 -2.67
CA VAL A 610 43.73 -5.25 -3.43
C VAL A 610 44.88 -6.16 -3.85
N LYS A 611 44.63 -7.47 -3.90
CA LYS A 611 45.54 -8.48 -4.44
C LYS A 611 45.12 -8.88 -5.85
N ALA A 612 46.07 -9.40 -6.63
CA ALA A 612 45.78 -9.99 -7.93
C ALA A 612 44.65 -11.03 -7.82
N GLY A 613 43.56 -10.83 -8.58
CA GLY A 613 42.37 -11.67 -8.58
C GLY A 613 41.20 -11.14 -7.73
N ASP A 614 41.42 -10.18 -6.84
CA ASP A 614 40.35 -9.63 -5.98
C ASP A 614 39.27 -8.93 -6.82
N LYS A 615 38.00 -9.10 -6.42
CA LYS A 615 36.84 -8.52 -7.10
C LYS A 615 36.81 -7.01 -6.93
N LEU A 616 36.77 -6.26 -8.04
CA LEU A 616 36.61 -4.80 -8.04
C LEU A 616 35.16 -4.40 -8.25
N LEU A 617 34.52 -4.94 -9.29
CA LEU A 617 33.11 -4.67 -9.63
C LEU A 617 32.51 -5.81 -10.46
N VAL A 618 31.20 -5.77 -10.65
CA VAL A 618 30.46 -6.74 -11.47
C VAL A 618 29.68 -5.99 -12.56
N LEU A 619 29.81 -6.47 -13.79
CA LEU A 619 29.04 -6.00 -14.95
C LEU A 619 27.95 -7.01 -15.30
N GLU A 620 26.77 -6.52 -15.63
CA GLU A 620 25.66 -7.30 -16.16
C GLU A 620 25.46 -6.96 -17.64
N ALA A 621 25.54 -7.97 -18.51
CA ALA A 621 25.22 -7.82 -19.92
C ALA A 621 24.48 -9.07 -20.41
N MET A 622 23.34 -8.87 -21.08
CA MET A 622 22.50 -9.96 -21.57
C MET A 622 22.16 -11.01 -20.50
N LYS A 623 21.93 -10.56 -19.26
CA LYS A 623 21.65 -11.39 -18.06
C LYS A 623 22.82 -12.27 -17.60
N MET A 624 24.03 -12.05 -18.12
CA MET A 624 25.26 -12.67 -17.62
C MET A 624 26.04 -11.68 -16.76
N LEU A 625 26.40 -12.11 -15.56
CA LEU A 625 27.26 -11.35 -14.66
C LEU A 625 28.72 -11.67 -14.94
N THR A 626 29.53 -10.64 -15.14
CA THR A 626 30.96 -10.72 -15.42
C THR A 626 31.71 -9.93 -14.35
N THR A 627 32.54 -10.61 -13.58
CA THR A 627 33.37 -9.97 -12.54
C THR A 627 34.61 -9.34 -13.17
N VAL A 628 34.88 -8.08 -12.84
CA VAL A 628 36.14 -7.40 -13.14
C VAL A 628 37.03 -7.48 -11.91
N SER A 629 38.18 -8.14 -12.05
CA SER A 629 39.15 -8.39 -10.96
C SER A 629 40.41 -7.54 -11.09
N ALA A 630 41.11 -7.34 -9.97
CA ALA A 630 42.41 -6.67 -9.93
C ALA A 630 43.49 -7.50 -10.66
N PRO A 631 44.25 -6.91 -11.62
CA PRO A 631 45.27 -7.63 -12.38
C PRO A 631 46.56 -7.89 -11.58
N TYR A 632 46.85 -7.08 -10.56
CA TYR A 632 48.05 -7.18 -9.70
C TYR A 632 47.76 -6.64 -8.29
N ASN A 633 48.74 -6.74 -7.40
CA ASN A 633 48.65 -6.19 -6.05
C ASN A 633 48.84 -4.66 -6.09
N GLY A 634 47.98 -3.91 -5.41
CA GLY A 634 48.03 -2.45 -5.44
C GLY A 634 46.99 -1.79 -4.55
N THR A 635 46.92 -0.47 -4.64
CA THR A 635 45.91 0.33 -3.95
C THR A 635 44.98 0.99 -4.97
N VAL A 636 43.66 0.87 -4.76
CA VAL A 636 42.66 1.50 -5.63
C VAL A 636 42.77 3.03 -5.48
N LYS A 637 43.26 3.71 -6.50
CA LYS A 637 43.44 5.17 -6.52
C LYS A 637 42.13 5.89 -6.82
N GLU A 638 41.32 5.33 -7.70
CA GLU A 638 40.09 5.95 -8.18
C GLU A 638 39.11 4.91 -8.73
N ILE A 639 37.81 5.12 -8.52
CA ILE A 639 36.72 4.36 -9.16
C ILE A 639 35.84 5.37 -9.89
N LEU A 640 35.65 5.16 -11.20
CA LEU A 640 34.98 6.12 -12.09
C LEU A 640 33.54 5.71 -12.45
N VAL A 641 33.03 4.66 -11.82
CA VAL A 641 31.68 4.12 -12.08
C VAL A 641 30.93 3.82 -10.79
N THR A 642 29.61 3.88 -10.86
CA THR A 642 28.68 3.60 -9.76
C THR A 642 27.66 2.53 -10.16
N LYS A 643 27.01 1.91 -9.18
CA LYS A 643 25.97 0.90 -9.45
C LYS A 643 24.84 1.51 -10.29
N GLY A 644 24.49 0.83 -11.38
CA GLY A 644 23.48 1.26 -12.35
C GLY A 644 24.04 1.95 -13.59
N ASP A 645 25.34 2.28 -13.60
CA ASP A 645 25.99 2.89 -14.77
C ASP A 645 26.08 1.91 -15.95
N GLN A 646 25.74 2.37 -17.15
CA GLN A 646 26.05 1.68 -18.40
C GLN A 646 27.48 1.99 -18.83
N VAL A 647 28.27 0.97 -19.18
CA VAL A 647 29.64 1.11 -19.70
C VAL A 647 29.76 0.45 -21.06
N ASP A 648 30.60 1.03 -21.92
CA ASP A 648 31.01 0.43 -23.20
C ASP A 648 32.33 -0.33 -23.04
N SER A 649 32.64 -1.20 -24.02
CA SER A 649 33.95 -1.83 -24.09
C SER A 649 35.08 -0.78 -24.09
N ASN A 650 36.12 -1.06 -23.31
CA ASN A 650 37.29 -0.22 -23.06
C ASN A 650 37.05 1.05 -22.24
N ASP A 651 35.86 1.29 -21.69
CA ASP A 651 35.67 2.38 -20.73
C ASP A 651 36.57 2.20 -19.51
N LEU A 652 37.19 3.27 -19.03
CA LEU A 652 37.97 3.27 -17.81
C LEU A 652 37.05 3.10 -16.59
N LEU A 653 37.22 2.01 -15.86
CA LEU A 653 36.43 1.64 -14.69
C LEU A 653 37.07 2.12 -13.38
N ALA A 654 38.38 1.90 -13.25
CA ALA A 654 39.14 2.20 -12.03
C ALA A 654 40.63 2.42 -12.36
N ARG A 655 41.36 3.05 -11.41
CA ARG A 655 42.83 3.15 -11.42
C ARG A 655 43.41 2.45 -10.21
N ILE A 656 44.44 1.64 -10.41
CA ILE A 656 45.18 0.94 -9.34
C ILE A 656 46.63 1.40 -9.41
N ASP A 657 47.14 1.94 -8.31
CA ASP A 657 48.56 2.20 -8.17
C ASP A 657 49.24 0.88 -7.71
N PRO A 658 50.24 0.36 -8.46
CA PRO A 658 50.96 -0.85 -8.07
C PRO A 658 51.60 -0.71 -6.68
N ALA A 659 51.55 -1.78 -5.87
CA ALA A 659 52.17 -1.84 -4.56
C ALA A 659 53.69 -2.08 -4.61
#